data_AF-A0AAV5SMR1-F1
#
_entry.id   AF-A0AAV5SMR1-F1
#
_cell.length_a   1.000
_cell.length_b   1.000
_cell.length_c   1.000
_cell.angle_alpha   90.00
_cell.angle_beta   90.00
_cell.angle_gamma   90.00
#
_symmetry.space_group_name_H-M   'P 1'
#
loop_
_entity.id
_entity.type
_entity.pdbx_description
1 polymer ?
#
loop_
_entity_poly.entity_id
_entity_poly.type
_entity_poly.pdbx_seq_one_letter_code
_entity_poly.pdbx_strand_id
1 'polypeptide(L)'
;LLQSMSGPTPEKAMLGAPDRWLYCPKIGKVVENLFLPFKTPLCALYDNQIEKKRLQFHPQDVFDCPQVKGKKIGMWIDLTKTDRFYHVDEVKKHDCEYRKIKMMGHGESPSLEEVAQFNRLVHGFVEANPDKLVAVHCTHGFNRTGFVIASYFADIMGWGYEAAVRMFAAARPSGIYKQDYLADLHSRYGDSDEDQLEAPQKPQWNFNEDCHSLEETGEEASTSQNASNGNARPSGTGSKNKSNKVFADGKMPEVVPLEDEGLKSGLRRQIKDLVKYKRDGFPGSQPVSMEASPERNNLYFLAQRRYRMSWKADGSRYLIYIIDKGQVYAFDRDNEVFPLPRLTFPHRKEPRHITNTLVDCELIFDNVDGRETPRILIYDIITFEGINLGKENFDTRLECIRKEIHGARETACKEGRVNKARELCSVRVKDFWPIESTEKVLSDDFTKNVAHEIDGLIFQPVDEPYVAGRCDSVLKWKPPSHNSVDFKLQIRKVNREGELTQHIGFLYVQHSAEPVDQMKATRSLLPYDGKIIECKRENNEWVFMRERTDKSLPNSLKTAQAVVNSMKYPIDKEALISFIHQKAYRGPPQKMKAPDQNGGGGQGKQEGRGGGGNRNGGNNKRREGGNRPTNGSQEKRQKVEEDNIQYDETL
;
A
#
# COMPACT_ATOMS: atom_id res chain seq x y z
N LEU A 1 26.62 1.21 -54.23
CA LEU A 1 25.26 0.66 -54.08
C LEU A 1 25.23 -0.20 -52.83
N LEU A 2 25.16 0.43 -51.66
CA LEU A 2 25.04 -0.26 -50.37
C LEU A 2 23.58 -0.69 -50.21
N GLN A 3 23.27 -1.95 -50.53
CA GLN A 3 22.04 -2.57 -50.03
C GLN A 3 22.11 -2.50 -48.50
N SER A 4 21.16 -1.82 -47.87
CA SER A 4 21.03 -1.80 -46.42
C SER A 4 20.94 -3.25 -45.93
N MET A 5 21.95 -3.74 -45.23
CA MET A 5 21.95 -5.10 -44.69
C MET A 5 20.81 -5.20 -43.67
N SER A 6 19.69 -5.83 -44.07
CA SER A 6 18.59 -6.14 -43.17
C SER A 6 18.98 -7.31 -42.29
N GLY A 7 19.00 -7.12 -40.98
CA GLY A 7 19.39 -8.15 -40.02
C GLY A 7 20.26 -7.64 -38.86
N PRO A 8 20.64 -8.53 -37.93
CA PRO A 8 21.54 -8.24 -36.82
C PRO A 8 22.93 -7.84 -37.32
N THR A 9 23.49 -6.78 -36.72
CA THR A 9 24.91 -6.40 -36.87
C THR A 9 25.51 -6.20 -35.48
N PRO A 10 26.84 -6.31 -35.32
CA PRO A 10 27.48 -6.03 -34.02
C PRO A 10 27.10 -4.67 -33.44
N GLU A 11 27.01 -3.64 -34.29
CA GLU A 11 26.58 -2.28 -33.92
C GLU A 11 25.14 -2.26 -33.38
N LYS A 12 24.20 -2.94 -34.04
CA LYS A 12 22.81 -3.05 -33.58
C LYS A 12 22.69 -3.90 -32.31
N ALA A 13 23.59 -4.85 -32.10
CA ALA A 13 23.64 -5.68 -30.90
C ALA A 13 24.17 -4.92 -29.68
N MET A 14 25.01 -3.90 -29.86
CA MET A 14 25.49 -3.02 -28.76
C MET A 14 24.36 -2.27 -28.05
N LEU A 15 23.18 -2.14 -28.66
CA LEU A 15 21.98 -1.57 -28.04
C LEU A 15 21.38 -2.43 -26.90
N GLY A 16 22.00 -3.57 -26.57
CA GLY A 16 21.56 -4.43 -25.48
C GLY A 16 20.41 -5.36 -25.85
N ALA A 17 20.20 -6.42 -25.07
CA ALA A 17 18.95 -7.20 -25.14
C ALA A 17 17.72 -6.30 -24.89
N PRO A 18 16.51 -6.66 -25.36
CA PRO A 18 15.32 -5.88 -25.07
C PRO A 18 15.08 -5.74 -23.56
N ASP A 19 14.54 -4.60 -23.13
CA ASP A 19 14.20 -4.39 -21.72
C ASP A 19 13.32 -5.53 -21.18
N ARG A 20 13.65 -5.99 -19.97
CA ARG A 20 12.90 -7.05 -19.24
C ARG A 20 12.79 -8.36 -20.01
N TRP A 21 13.74 -8.65 -20.90
CA TRP A 21 13.75 -9.85 -21.72
C TRP A 21 14.38 -11.06 -21.03
N LEU A 22 15.38 -10.85 -20.16
CA LEU A 22 16.19 -11.93 -19.57
C LEU A 22 15.34 -12.96 -18.81
N TYR A 23 14.56 -12.49 -17.82
CA TYR A 23 13.69 -13.35 -17.02
C TYR A 23 12.31 -13.61 -17.63
N CYS A 24 12.02 -13.05 -18.81
CA CYS A 24 10.80 -13.38 -19.54
C CYS A 24 10.84 -14.87 -19.97
N PRO A 25 9.78 -15.66 -19.68
CA PRO A 25 9.70 -17.07 -20.05
C PRO A 25 9.93 -17.28 -21.54
N LYS A 26 10.75 -18.27 -21.91
CA LYS A 26 11.20 -18.45 -23.31
C LYS A 26 10.04 -18.81 -24.25
N ILE A 27 9.33 -19.91 -23.98
CA ILE A 27 8.31 -20.50 -24.87
C ILE A 27 7.04 -20.85 -24.09
N GLY A 28 5.86 -20.70 -24.70
CA GLY A 28 4.57 -21.13 -24.16
C GLY A 28 4.24 -22.59 -24.48
N LYS A 29 3.01 -23.01 -24.23
CA LYS A 29 2.44 -24.25 -24.78
C LYS A 29 1.76 -23.97 -26.12
N VAL A 30 1.51 -25.01 -26.89
CA VAL A 30 0.75 -24.88 -28.14
C VAL A 30 -0.70 -24.52 -27.83
N VAL A 31 -1.21 -23.47 -28.48
CA VAL A 31 -2.59 -22.99 -28.38
C VAL A 31 -3.41 -23.67 -29.46
N GLU A 32 -4.46 -24.39 -29.06
CA GLU A 32 -5.41 -25.10 -29.94
C GLU A 32 -4.72 -25.91 -31.06
N ASN A 33 -3.63 -26.62 -30.70
CA ASN A 33 -2.84 -27.43 -31.63
C ASN A 33 -2.24 -26.70 -32.86
N LEU A 34 -2.31 -25.36 -32.90
CA LEU A 34 -1.96 -24.55 -34.07
C LEU A 34 -0.82 -23.55 -33.77
N PHE A 35 -0.98 -22.71 -32.75
CA PHE A 35 -0.03 -21.62 -32.49
C PHE A 35 0.98 -21.97 -31.40
N LEU A 36 2.25 -21.66 -31.63
CA LEU A 36 3.30 -21.70 -30.60
C LEU A 36 3.74 -20.26 -30.27
N PRO A 37 3.31 -19.69 -29.11
CA PRO A 37 3.75 -18.38 -28.68
C PRO A 37 5.07 -18.44 -27.91
N PHE A 38 5.98 -17.51 -28.19
CA PHE A 38 7.29 -17.43 -27.54
C PHE A 38 7.81 -15.97 -27.52
N LYS A 39 8.83 -15.69 -26.71
CA LYS A 39 9.52 -14.38 -26.73
C LYS A 39 10.46 -14.29 -27.94
N THR A 40 10.93 -13.11 -28.33
CA THR A 40 11.92 -13.04 -29.43
C THR A 40 13.21 -13.76 -29.03
N PRO A 41 13.76 -14.69 -29.84
CA PRO A 41 15.10 -15.20 -29.60
C PRO A 41 16.16 -14.14 -29.96
N LEU A 42 17.38 -14.35 -29.51
CA LEU A 42 18.55 -13.53 -29.82
C LEU A 42 19.63 -14.37 -30.50
N CYS A 43 20.35 -13.83 -31.48
CA CYS A 43 21.49 -14.49 -32.09
C CYS A 43 22.73 -14.42 -31.19
N ALA A 44 23.77 -15.17 -31.56
CA ALA A 44 25.01 -15.30 -30.80
C ALA A 44 25.75 -13.97 -30.52
N LEU A 45 25.41 -12.88 -31.22
CA LEU A 45 25.96 -11.55 -30.96
C LEU A 45 25.61 -11.01 -29.56
N TYR A 46 24.53 -11.51 -28.95
CA TYR A 46 24.09 -11.11 -27.61
C TYR A 46 24.67 -12.00 -26.50
N ASP A 47 25.35 -13.10 -26.83
CA ASP A 47 25.79 -14.11 -25.84
C ASP A 47 26.74 -13.52 -24.80
N ASN A 48 27.64 -12.63 -25.22
CA ASN A 48 28.58 -11.94 -24.34
C ASN A 48 27.91 -10.93 -23.40
N GLN A 49 26.65 -10.54 -23.68
CA GLN A 49 25.87 -9.62 -22.86
C GLN A 49 25.01 -10.36 -21.82
N ILE A 50 24.93 -11.69 -21.91
CA ILE A 50 24.08 -12.53 -21.06
C ILE A 50 24.99 -13.45 -20.24
N GLU A 51 25.29 -13.05 -19.00
CA GLU A 51 26.24 -13.76 -18.11
C GLU A 51 25.84 -15.22 -17.86
N LYS A 52 24.54 -15.48 -17.70
CA LYS A 52 24.02 -16.82 -17.37
C LYS A 52 23.62 -17.56 -18.65
N LYS A 53 24.38 -18.58 -19.04
CA LYS A 53 24.07 -19.46 -20.21
C LYS A 53 22.63 -19.99 -20.21
N ARG A 54 22.04 -20.29 -19.04
CA ARG A 54 20.63 -20.74 -18.95
C ARG A 54 19.60 -19.73 -19.45
N LEU A 55 19.93 -18.43 -19.44
CA LEU A 55 19.05 -17.34 -19.88
C LEU A 55 19.18 -17.03 -21.37
N GLN A 56 20.24 -17.52 -22.02
CA GLN A 56 20.41 -17.44 -23.48
C GLN A 56 19.25 -18.17 -24.17
N PHE A 57 18.74 -17.58 -25.25
CA PHE A 57 17.60 -18.12 -25.98
C PHE A 57 17.69 -17.78 -27.45
N HIS A 58 17.95 -18.80 -28.26
CA HIS A 58 18.33 -18.71 -29.66
C HIS A 58 17.21 -19.29 -30.55
N PRO A 59 17.18 -18.99 -31.87
CA PRO A 59 16.17 -19.55 -32.76
C PRO A 59 16.09 -21.08 -32.73
N GLN A 60 17.25 -21.74 -32.58
CA GLN A 60 17.36 -23.19 -32.46
C GLN A 60 16.58 -23.76 -31.27
N ASP A 61 16.56 -23.06 -30.13
CA ASP A 61 15.85 -23.50 -28.92
C ASP A 61 14.32 -23.56 -29.13
N VAL A 62 13.78 -22.84 -30.12
CA VAL A 62 12.36 -22.88 -30.47
C VAL A 62 12.02 -24.18 -31.20
N PHE A 63 12.90 -24.63 -32.10
CA PHE A 63 12.73 -25.88 -32.83
C PHE A 63 12.98 -27.11 -31.94
N ASP A 64 13.92 -27.01 -31.00
CA ASP A 64 14.27 -28.10 -30.08
C ASP A 64 13.34 -28.20 -28.85
N CYS A 65 12.35 -27.31 -28.79
CA CYS A 65 11.44 -27.20 -27.66
C CYS A 65 10.59 -28.48 -27.46
N PRO A 66 10.42 -28.97 -26.21
CA PRO A 66 9.59 -30.15 -25.93
C PRO A 66 8.16 -30.08 -26.46
N GLN A 67 7.61 -28.88 -26.57
CA GLN A 67 6.27 -28.58 -27.06
C GLN A 67 6.10 -28.86 -28.57
N VAL A 68 7.21 -28.97 -29.29
CA VAL A 68 7.28 -29.25 -30.72
C VAL A 68 7.60 -30.74 -30.98
N LYS A 69 7.85 -31.54 -29.93
CA LYS A 69 8.11 -32.98 -30.09
C LYS A 69 6.91 -33.68 -30.73
N GLY A 70 7.08 -34.10 -31.99
CA GLY A 70 6.06 -34.78 -32.79
C GLY A 70 5.29 -33.90 -33.77
N LYS A 71 5.55 -32.59 -33.85
CA LYS A 71 4.97 -31.67 -34.84
C LYS A 71 6.04 -30.77 -35.45
N LYS A 72 5.95 -30.40 -36.74
CA LYS A 72 6.92 -29.50 -37.39
C LYS A 72 6.43 -28.06 -37.34
N ILE A 73 7.29 -27.09 -36.98
CA ILE A 73 6.99 -25.66 -37.19
C ILE A 73 7.16 -25.37 -38.68
N GLY A 74 6.10 -24.96 -39.35
CA GLY A 74 6.14 -24.66 -40.79
C GLY A 74 6.05 -23.17 -41.13
N MET A 75 5.58 -22.33 -40.20
CA MET A 75 5.58 -20.88 -40.36
C MET A 75 6.05 -20.17 -39.08
N TRP A 76 6.82 -19.11 -39.26
CA TRP A 76 7.37 -18.26 -38.22
C TRP A 76 6.95 -16.81 -38.45
N ILE A 77 6.16 -16.27 -37.53
CA ILE A 77 5.65 -14.90 -37.59
C ILE A 77 6.36 -14.03 -36.55
N ASP A 78 7.08 -13.03 -37.06
CA ASP A 78 7.78 -12.02 -36.28
C ASP A 78 7.00 -10.70 -36.26
N LEU A 79 6.47 -10.34 -35.09
CA LEU A 79 5.69 -9.12 -34.85
C LEU A 79 6.54 -7.91 -34.41
N THR A 80 7.87 -8.03 -34.42
CA THR A 80 8.77 -6.97 -33.96
C THR A 80 9.03 -5.93 -35.05
N LYS A 81 9.13 -4.65 -34.66
CA LYS A 81 9.47 -3.55 -35.57
C LYS A 81 10.92 -3.62 -36.08
N THR A 82 11.83 -4.12 -35.24
CA THR A 82 13.27 -4.14 -35.50
C THR A 82 13.72 -5.46 -36.15
N ASP A 83 14.86 -5.43 -36.83
CA ASP A 83 15.52 -6.59 -37.46
C ASP A 83 16.80 -7.02 -36.70
N ARG A 84 17.01 -6.49 -35.49
CA ARG A 84 18.29 -6.62 -34.76
C ARG A 84 18.48 -7.93 -33.97
N PHE A 85 17.44 -8.75 -33.83
CA PHE A 85 17.44 -9.81 -32.81
C PHE A 85 18.10 -11.11 -33.26
N TYR A 86 17.75 -11.64 -34.43
CA TYR A 86 18.31 -12.88 -34.95
C TYR A 86 18.33 -12.89 -36.47
N HIS A 87 19.13 -13.77 -37.08
CA HIS A 87 19.21 -13.85 -38.53
C HIS A 87 18.05 -14.69 -39.07
N VAL A 88 17.36 -14.18 -40.10
CA VAL A 88 16.25 -14.89 -40.76
C VAL A 88 16.69 -16.24 -41.32
N ASP A 89 17.96 -16.36 -41.72
CA ASP A 89 18.52 -17.60 -42.25
C ASP A 89 18.58 -18.71 -41.20
N GLU A 90 18.66 -18.38 -39.90
CA GLU A 90 18.60 -19.38 -38.83
C GLU A 90 17.23 -20.08 -38.77
N VAL A 91 16.16 -19.35 -39.11
CA VAL A 91 14.80 -19.91 -39.18
C VAL A 91 14.60 -20.68 -40.49
N LYS A 92 15.02 -20.11 -41.62
CA LYS A 92 14.85 -20.73 -42.95
C LYS A 92 15.59 -22.05 -43.11
N LYS A 93 16.69 -22.26 -42.40
CA LYS A 93 17.44 -23.54 -42.38
C LYS A 93 16.59 -24.74 -41.94
N HIS A 94 15.51 -24.50 -41.19
CA HIS A 94 14.61 -25.54 -40.71
C HIS A 94 13.40 -25.80 -41.61
N ASP A 95 13.45 -25.35 -42.88
CA ASP A 95 12.34 -25.47 -43.84
C ASP A 95 11.04 -24.85 -43.29
N CYS A 96 11.20 -23.65 -42.71
CA CYS A 96 10.15 -22.86 -42.07
C CYS A 96 9.98 -21.52 -42.78
N GLU A 97 8.74 -21.19 -43.13
CA GLU A 97 8.40 -19.94 -43.80
C GLU A 97 8.47 -18.76 -42.83
N TYR A 98 9.32 -17.77 -43.10
CA TYR A 98 9.43 -16.57 -42.28
C TYR A 98 8.55 -15.43 -42.82
N ARG A 99 7.71 -14.87 -41.95
CA ARG A 99 6.85 -13.70 -42.22
C ARG A 99 7.05 -12.66 -41.12
N LYS A 100 7.25 -11.40 -41.52
CA LYS A 100 7.40 -10.27 -40.59
C LYS A 100 6.23 -9.29 -40.75
N ILE A 101 5.53 -9.02 -39.66
CA ILE A 101 4.48 -8.01 -39.58
C ILE A 101 4.97 -6.92 -38.62
N LYS A 102 5.41 -5.80 -39.16
CA LYS A 102 6.09 -4.76 -38.38
C LYS A 102 5.08 -3.94 -37.57
N MET A 103 4.77 -4.39 -36.36
CA MET A 103 3.89 -3.66 -35.45
C MET A 103 4.65 -2.56 -34.69
N MET A 104 4.03 -1.38 -34.58
CA MET A 104 4.59 -0.27 -33.81
C MET A 104 4.79 -0.65 -32.34
N GLY A 105 5.79 -0.04 -31.70
CA GLY A 105 6.02 -0.15 -30.26
C GLY A 105 5.33 1.00 -29.51
N HIS A 106 5.12 0.82 -28.20
CA HIS A 106 4.52 1.77 -27.25
C HIS A 106 2.99 1.85 -27.19
N GLY A 107 2.41 1.12 -26.24
CA GLY A 107 1.05 1.38 -25.74
C GLY A 107 -0.10 0.86 -26.60
N GLU A 108 0.00 0.91 -27.93
CA GLU A 108 -1.12 0.65 -28.82
C GLU A 108 -1.28 -0.85 -29.16
N SER A 109 -2.53 -1.29 -29.33
CA SER A 109 -2.91 -2.61 -29.82
C SER A 109 -2.76 -2.72 -31.36
N PRO A 110 -2.63 -3.93 -31.92
CA PRO A 110 -2.55 -4.13 -33.37
C PRO A 110 -3.74 -3.55 -34.14
N SER A 111 -3.48 -2.87 -35.26
CA SER A 111 -4.52 -2.26 -36.09
C SER A 111 -5.41 -3.30 -36.78
N LEU A 112 -6.59 -2.90 -37.25
CA LEU A 112 -7.48 -3.79 -38.01
C LEU A 112 -6.80 -4.34 -39.28
N GLU A 113 -5.96 -3.55 -39.95
CA GLU A 113 -5.22 -3.98 -41.13
C GLU A 113 -4.14 -5.02 -40.79
N GLU A 114 -3.41 -4.81 -39.68
CA GLU A 114 -2.39 -5.75 -39.19
C GLU A 114 -3.01 -7.09 -38.78
N VAL A 115 -4.16 -7.06 -38.11
CA VAL A 115 -4.93 -8.26 -37.74
C VAL A 115 -5.43 -8.97 -39.00
N ALA A 116 -6.01 -8.25 -39.95
CA ALA A 116 -6.48 -8.84 -41.21
C ALA A 116 -5.33 -9.45 -42.02
N GLN A 117 -4.15 -8.81 -42.03
CA GLN A 117 -2.95 -9.36 -42.66
C GLN A 117 -2.50 -10.66 -41.96
N PHE A 118 -2.44 -10.66 -40.62
CA PHE A 118 -2.11 -11.85 -39.84
C PHE A 118 -3.08 -13.00 -40.15
N ASN A 119 -4.38 -12.72 -40.12
CA ASN A 119 -5.42 -13.71 -40.37
C ASN A 119 -5.30 -14.33 -41.77
N ARG A 120 -5.10 -13.50 -42.82
CA ARG A 120 -4.90 -14.00 -44.20
C ARG A 120 -3.67 -14.89 -44.32
N LEU A 121 -2.55 -14.50 -43.72
CA LEU A 121 -1.30 -15.27 -43.78
C LEU A 121 -1.44 -16.62 -43.08
N VAL A 122 -2.01 -16.62 -41.87
CA VAL A 122 -2.20 -17.85 -41.10
C VAL A 122 -3.22 -18.76 -41.76
N HIS A 123 -4.37 -18.24 -42.16
CA HIS A 123 -5.43 -19.05 -42.76
C HIS A 123 -4.95 -19.74 -44.05
N GLY A 124 -4.32 -19.01 -44.97
CA GLY A 124 -3.78 -19.62 -46.20
C GLY A 124 -2.66 -20.64 -45.94
N PHE A 125 -1.84 -20.43 -44.91
CA PHE A 125 -0.81 -21.39 -44.52
C PHE A 125 -1.43 -22.68 -43.93
N VAL A 126 -2.42 -22.55 -43.06
CA VAL A 126 -3.09 -23.67 -42.38
C VAL A 126 -3.87 -24.54 -43.37
N GLU A 127 -4.54 -23.93 -44.36
CA GLU A 127 -5.21 -24.68 -45.44
C GLU A 127 -4.22 -25.52 -46.25
N ALA A 128 -3.01 -25.01 -46.50
CA ALA A 128 -1.99 -25.71 -47.26
C ALA A 128 -1.17 -26.72 -46.42
N ASN A 129 -1.08 -26.53 -45.10
CA ASN A 129 -0.24 -27.32 -44.20
C ASN A 129 -0.94 -27.59 -42.84
N PRO A 130 -1.98 -28.43 -42.81
CA PRO A 130 -2.81 -28.65 -41.61
C PRO A 130 -2.08 -29.37 -40.46
N ASP A 131 -0.96 -30.03 -40.74
CA ASP A 131 -0.15 -30.79 -39.79
C ASP A 131 1.00 -29.98 -39.16
N LYS A 132 1.20 -28.73 -39.59
CA LYS A 132 2.31 -27.88 -39.15
C LYS A 132 1.86 -26.78 -38.19
N LEU A 133 2.77 -26.42 -37.28
CA LEU A 133 2.56 -25.35 -36.31
C LEU A 133 2.97 -23.99 -36.87
N VAL A 134 2.29 -22.95 -36.36
CA VAL A 134 2.63 -21.54 -36.59
C VAL A 134 3.27 -20.97 -35.33
N ALA A 135 4.56 -20.69 -35.40
CA ALA A 135 5.30 -20.05 -34.31
C ALA A 135 5.11 -18.52 -34.40
N VAL A 136 4.63 -17.89 -33.34
CA VAL A 136 4.37 -16.43 -33.31
C VAL A 136 5.08 -15.77 -32.13
N HIS A 137 5.82 -14.69 -32.38
CA HIS A 137 6.42 -13.90 -31.32
C HIS A 137 6.32 -12.39 -31.54
N CYS A 138 6.34 -11.65 -30.45
CA CYS A 138 6.68 -10.23 -30.43
C CYS A 138 7.98 -10.06 -29.63
N THR A 139 8.20 -8.92 -28.96
CA THR A 139 9.37 -8.76 -28.09
C THR A 139 9.34 -9.75 -26.92
N HIS A 140 8.23 -9.80 -26.16
CA HIS A 140 8.09 -10.69 -24.99
C HIS A 140 7.19 -11.92 -25.24
N GLY A 141 6.40 -11.92 -26.32
CA GLY A 141 5.53 -13.05 -26.65
C GLY A 141 4.22 -13.13 -25.86
N PHE A 142 3.69 -11.99 -25.39
CA PHE A 142 2.48 -11.93 -24.55
C PHE A 142 1.40 -11.05 -25.18
N ASN A 143 1.42 -9.73 -24.99
CA ASN A 143 0.29 -8.86 -25.38
C ASN A 143 -0.02 -8.86 -26.88
N ARG A 144 0.94 -8.48 -27.75
CA ARG A 144 0.72 -8.46 -29.21
C ARG A 144 0.48 -9.85 -29.78
N THR A 145 1.25 -10.83 -29.31
CA THR A 145 1.11 -12.24 -29.72
C THR A 145 -0.26 -12.79 -29.36
N GLY A 146 -0.69 -12.59 -28.11
CA GLY A 146 -2.00 -13.02 -27.62
C GLY A 146 -3.14 -12.30 -28.32
N PHE A 147 -2.99 -11.00 -28.61
CA PHE A 147 -4.00 -10.22 -29.31
C PHE A 147 -4.27 -10.78 -30.70
N VAL A 148 -3.24 -10.97 -31.54
CA VAL A 148 -3.46 -11.49 -32.90
C VAL A 148 -3.92 -12.95 -32.91
N ILE A 149 -3.48 -13.77 -31.96
CA ILE A 149 -3.98 -15.15 -31.80
C ILE A 149 -5.46 -15.13 -31.38
N ALA A 150 -5.84 -14.26 -30.45
CA ALA A 150 -7.22 -14.15 -30.01
C ALA A 150 -8.13 -13.61 -31.13
N SER A 151 -7.69 -12.59 -31.87
CA SER A 151 -8.39 -12.08 -33.06
C SER A 151 -8.56 -13.14 -34.13
N TYR A 152 -7.55 -13.99 -34.37
CA TYR A 152 -7.67 -15.08 -35.34
C TYR A 152 -8.78 -16.07 -34.95
N PHE A 153 -8.83 -16.48 -33.68
CA PHE A 153 -9.89 -17.37 -33.21
C PHE A 153 -11.27 -16.73 -33.29
N ALA A 154 -11.38 -15.43 -33.04
CA ALA A 154 -12.63 -14.70 -33.18
C ALA A 154 -13.07 -14.57 -34.66
N ASP A 155 -12.20 -14.03 -35.52
CA ASP A 155 -12.52 -13.73 -36.93
C ASP A 155 -12.67 -14.97 -37.82
N ILE A 156 -11.82 -15.99 -37.63
CA ILE A 156 -11.72 -17.13 -38.55
C ILE A 156 -12.38 -18.38 -37.97
N MET A 157 -12.21 -18.63 -36.67
CA MET A 157 -12.76 -19.84 -36.03
C MET A 157 -14.12 -19.60 -35.35
N GLY A 158 -14.61 -18.36 -35.32
CA GLY A 158 -15.91 -18.00 -34.75
C GLY A 158 -15.99 -18.16 -33.23
N TRP A 159 -14.86 -18.09 -32.53
CA TRP A 159 -14.83 -18.20 -31.07
C TRP A 159 -15.25 -16.88 -30.42
N GLY A 160 -15.93 -16.97 -29.28
CA GLY A 160 -16.07 -15.80 -28.41
C GLY A 160 -14.68 -15.30 -27.99
N TYR A 161 -14.44 -13.99 -28.08
CA TYR A 161 -13.13 -13.39 -27.82
C TYR A 161 -12.62 -13.76 -26.41
N GLU A 162 -13.53 -13.91 -25.43
CA GLU A 162 -13.15 -14.34 -24.09
C GLU A 162 -12.55 -15.74 -24.03
N ALA A 163 -13.14 -16.68 -24.77
CA ALA A 163 -12.65 -18.05 -24.84
C ALA A 163 -11.26 -18.09 -25.48
N ALA A 164 -11.06 -17.29 -26.54
CA ALA A 164 -9.79 -17.14 -27.21
C ALA A 164 -8.69 -16.56 -26.29
N VAL A 165 -9.01 -15.51 -25.52
CA VAL A 165 -8.08 -14.90 -24.54
C VAL A 165 -7.74 -15.89 -23.42
N ARG A 166 -8.73 -16.60 -22.87
CA ARG A 166 -8.53 -17.62 -21.82
C ARG A 166 -7.68 -18.78 -22.32
N MET A 167 -7.91 -19.24 -23.55
CA MET A 167 -7.13 -20.31 -24.19
C MET A 167 -5.67 -19.89 -24.34
N PHE A 168 -5.42 -18.67 -24.81
CA PHE A 168 -4.06 -18.13 -24.88
C PHE A 168 -3.40 -18.04 -23.49
N ALA A 169 -4.12 -17.56 -22.48
CA ALA A 169 -3.60 -17.46 -21.11
C ALA A 169 -3.27 -18.82 -20.48
N ALA A 170 -4.03 -19.87 -20.80
CA ALA A 170 -3.75 -21.24 -20.35
C ALA A 170 -2.45 -21.79 -20.97
N ALA A 171 -2.21 -21.48 -22.25
CA ALA A 171 -1.01 -21.90 -22.96
C ALA A 171 0.22 -21.04 -22.61
N ARG A 172 0.01 -19.75 -22.32
CA ARG A 172 1.05 -18.77 -22.00
C ARG A 172 0.68 -18.05 -20.71
N PRO A 173 1.09 -18.56 -19.52
CA PRO A 173 0.65 -18.05 -18.23
C PRO A 173 0.88 -16.54 -18.07
N SER A 174 -0.12 -15.82 -17.55
CA SER A 174 -0.27 -14.34 -17.54
C SER A 174 -0.90 -13.73 -18.79
N GLY A 175 -0.99 -14.47 -19.91
CA GLY A 175 -1.76 -14.08 -21.09
C GLY A 175 -1.50 -12.65 -21.59
N ILE A 176 -2.57 -11.96 -22.01
CA ILE A 176 -2.54 -10.53 -22.31
C ILE A 176 -2.72 -9.77 -20.99
N TYR A 177 -1.67 -9.11 -20.51
CA TYR A 177 -1.63 -8.41 -19.21
C TYR A 177 -1.73 -6.88 -19.32
N LYS A 178 -2.05 -6.35 -20.51
CA LYS A 178 -2.35 -4.93 -20.73
C LYS A 178 -3.84 -4.73 -20.95
N GLN A 179 -4.46 -3.86 -20.14
CA GLN A 179 -5.89 -3.60 -20.22
C GLN A 179 -6.31 -3.05 -21.58
N ASP A 180 -5.53 -2.13 -22.15
CA ASP A 180 -5.84 -1.48 -23.45
C ASP A 180 -6.04 -2.51 -24.57
N TYR A 181 -5.31 -3.63 -24.51
CA TYR A 181 -5.42 -4.71 -25.51
C TYR A 181 -6.70 -5.54 -25.32
N LEU A 182 -7.12 -5.76 -24.07
CA LEU A 182 -8.37 -6.46 -23.78
C LEU A 182 -9.59 -5.57 -24.04
N ALA A 183 -9.47 -4.26 -23.78
CA ALA A 183 -10.47 -3.25 -24.12
C ALA A 183 -10.73 -3.21 -25.63
N ASP A 184 -9.68 -3.21 -26.43
CA ASP A 184 -9.81 -3.20 -27.88
C ASP A 184 -10.40 -4.53 -28.40
N LEU A 185 -10.03 -5.68 -27.83
CA LEU A 185 -10.68 -6.95 -28.18
C LEU A 185 -12.18 -6.96 -27.84
N HIS A 186 -12.57 -6.45 -26.67
CA HIS A 186 -13.99 -6.33 -26.31
C HIS A 186 -14.72 -5.33 -27.21
N SER A 187 -14.11 -4.19 -27.53
CA SER A 187 -14.70 -3.22 -28.46
C SER A 187 -14.88 -3.77 -29.88
N ARG A 188 -14.05 -4.72 -30.32
CA ARG A 188 -14.13 -5.32 -31.67
C ARG A 188 -15.06 -6.52 -31.75
N TYR A 189 -15.13 -7.32 -30.69
CA TYR A 189 -15.71 -8.67 -30.73
C TYR A 189 -16.65 -8.98 -29.55
N GLY A 190 -16.78 -8.08 -28.57
CA GLY A 190 -17.64 -8.25 -27.40
C GLY A 190 -19.03 -7.66 -27.62
N ASP A 191 -20.01 -8.23 -26.92
CA ASP A 191 -21.38 -7.71 -26.88
C ASP A 191 -21.49 -6.53 -25.90
N SER A 192 -22.38 -5.57 -26.19
CA SER A 192 -22.53 -4.33 -25.41
C SER A 192 -23.00 -4.55 -23.97
N ASP A 193 -23.54 -5.72 -23.68
CA ASP A 193 -24.15 -6.09 -22.38
C ASP A 193 -23.25 -7.01 -21.53
N GLU A 194 -22.07 -7.40 -22.03
CA GLU A 194 -21.13 -8.30 -21.32
C GLU A 194 -19.95 -7.55 -20.70
N ASP A 195 -19.57 -7.96 -19.47
CA ASP A 195 -18.48 -7.38 -18.69
C ASP A 195 -17.13 -7.53 -19.44
N GLN A 196 -16.39 -6.43 -19.59
CA GLN A 196 -15.06 -6.43 -20.20
C GLN A 196 -14.06 -7.30 -19.40
N LEU A 197 -13.21 -8.06 -20.11
CA LEU A 197 -12.14 -8.82 -19.44
C LEU A 197 -11.11 -7.92 -18.76
N GLU A 198 -10.90 -8.14 -17.46
CA GLU A 198 -9.83 -7.51 -16.69
C GLU A 198 -8.47 -8.16 -16.97
N ALA A 199 -7.46 -7.33 -17.19
CA ALA A 199 -6.10 -7.77 -17.38
C ALA A 199 -5.54 -8.36 -16.08
N PRO A 200 -4.88 -9.54 -16.12
CA PRO A 200 -4.18 -10.07 -14.98
C PRO A 200 -3.04 -9.14 -14.55
N GLN A 201 -2.58 -9.30 -13.31
CA GLN A 201 -1.41 -8.57 -12.82
C GLN A 201 -0.21 -8.81 -13.75
N LYS A 202 0.60 -7.76 -13.93
CA LYS A 202 1.83 -7.85 -14.72
C LYS A 202 2.70 -8.96 -14.14
N PRO A 203 3.25 -9.85 -14.97
CA PRO A 203 4.03 -10.97 -14.47
C PRO A 203 5.30 -10.49 -13.76
N GLN A 204 5.79 -11.26 -12.78
CA GLN A 204 6.92 -10.87 -11.92
C GLN A 204 8.18 -10.49 -12.71
N TRP A 205 8.47 -11.17 -13.82
CA TRP A 205 9.61 -10.89 -14.71
C TRP A 205 9.52 -9.52 -15.41
N ASN A 206 8.38 -8.84 -15.35
CA ASN A 206 8.17 -7.52 -15.93
C ASN A 206 8.51 -6.37 -14.95
N PHE A 207 8.95 -6.67 -13.73
CA PHE A 207 9.51 -5.74 -12.75
C PHE A 207 11.05 -5.84 -12.74
N ASN A 208 11.77 -4.74 -12.44
CA ASN A 208 13.23 -4.67 -12.54
C ASN A 208 13.96 -5.60 -11.54
N GLU A 209 15.17 -6.03 -11.91
CA GLU A 209 15.86 -7.26 -11.47
C GLU A 209 16.53 -7.27 -10.08
N ASP A 210 16.05 -6.55 -9.07
CA ASP A 210 16.71 -6.51 -7.74
C ASP A 210 16.06 -7.42 -6.67
N CYS A 211 15.09 -8.28 -7.00
CA CYS A 211 14.36 -9.09 -5.99
C CYS A 211 14.59 -10.62 -6.00
N HIS A 212 15.53 -11.14 -6.80
CA HIS A 212 15.72 -12.60 -6.92
C HIS A 212 17.05 -13.10 -6.36
N SER A 213 17.16 -13.08 -5.04
CA SER A 213 17.96 -14.05 -4.29
C SER A 213 17.10 -14.63 -3.18
N LEU A 214 16.76 -15.92 -3.32
CA LEU A 214 16.65 -16.97 -2.29
C LEU A 214 15.91 -18.17 -2.91
N GLU A 215 16.74 -18.98 -3.56
CA GLU A 215 16.80 -20.44 -3.63
C GLU A 215 15.52 -21.30 -3.62
N GLU A 216 15.41 -22.02 -4.74
CA GLU A 216 14.82 -23.34 -4.91
C GLU A 216 15.23 -24.30 -3.78
N THR A 217 14.25 -24.79 -3.02
CA THR A 217 14.31 -26.17 -2.53
C THR A 217 13.01 -26.84 -2.96
N GLY A 218 13.14 -27.72 -3.94
CA GLY A 218 12.05 -28.60 -4.35
C GLY A 218 11.88 -29.69 -3.32
N GLU A 219 10.63 -30.00 -3.00
CA GLU A 219 10.24 -31.35 -2.60
C GLU A 219 8.80 -31.60 -3.05
N GLU A 220 8.64 -32.75 -3.68
CA GLU A 220 7.53 -33.12 -4.55
C GLU A 220 6.27 -33.46 -3.78
N ALA A 221 5.14 -33.16 -4.42
CA ALA A 221 3.83 -33.64 -4.02
C ALA A 221 3.79 -35.17 -4.01
N SER A 222 3.36 -35.76 -2.89
CA SER A 222 2.82 -37.12 -2.87
C SER A 222 1.44 -37.14 -2.24
N THR A 223 0.47 -37.48 -3.08
CA THR A 223 -0.89 -37.85 -2.77
C THR A 223 -0.92 -39.14 -1.95
N SER A 224 -1.70 -39.17 -0.87
CA SER A 224 -2.45 -40.38 -0.52
C SER A 224 -3.70 -40.03 0.28
N GLN A 225 -4.80 -40.63 -0.17
CA GLN A 225 -6.09 -40.68 0.50
C GLN A 225 -5.98 -41.56 1.74
N ASN A 226 -6.66 -41.19 2.82
CA ASN A 226 -7.52 -42.13 3.54
C ASN A 226 -8.45 -41.39 4.53
N ALA A 227 -9.73 -41.68 4.40
CA ALA A 227 -10.77 -41.32 5.34
C ALA A 227 -10.73 -42.26 6.56
N SER A 228 -10.95 -41.73 7.76
CA SER A 228 -11.79 -42.35 8.78
C SER A 228 -11.96 -41.46 10.02
N ASN A 229 -13.19 -41.55 10.56
CA ASN A 229 -13.73 -40.90 11.75
C ASN A 229 -12.87 -41.03 13.02
N GLY A 230 -12.96 -40.01 13.88
CA GLY A 230 -12.60 -40.14 15.29
C GLY A 230 -12.71 -38.83 16.08
N ASN A 231 -13.83 -38.64 16.78
CA ASN A 231 -13.99 -37.65 17.85
C ASN A 231 -12.92 -37.82 18.93
N ALA A 232 -12.09 -36.81 19.17
CA ALA A 232 -11.48 -36.55 20.49
C ALA A 232 -10.92 -35.12 20.56
N ARG A 233 -11.40 -34.34 21.53
CA ARG A 233 -10.68 -33.15 22.02
C ARG A 233 -9.38 -33.60 22.68
N PRO A 234 -8.31 -32.80 22.57
CA PRO A 234 -7.54 -32.51 23.77
C PRO A 234 -7.18 -31.03 23.93
N SER A 235 -7.30 -30.58 25.18
CA SER A 235 -6.64 -29.42 25.74
C SER A 235 -5.13 -29.56 25.69
N GLY A 236 -4.40 -28.50 25.33
CA GLY A 236 -2.96 -28.43 25.61
C GLY A 236 -2.19 -27.42 24.77
N THR A 237 -1.60 -26.44 25.48
CA THR A 237 -0.37 -25.70 25.13
C THR A 237 -0.37 -24.84 23.87
N GLY A 238 -0.43 -23.52 24.09
CA GLY A 238 -0.26 -22.50 23.06
C GLY A 238 1.07 -22.65 22.34
N SER A 239 0.98 -22.98 21.05
CA SER A 239 2.06 -22.76 20.10
C SER A 239 2.28 -21.24 20.00
N LYS A 240 3.46 -20.78 20.43
CA LYS A 240 3.88 -19.39 20.27
C LYS A 240 3.88 -19.09 18.78
N ASN A 241 2.91 -18.31 18.32
CA ASN A 241 2.92 -17.74 16.99
C ASN A 241 4.22 -16.93 16.84
N LYS A 242 5.16 -17.43 16.03
CA LYS A 242 6.18 -16.56 15.43
C LYS A 242 5.42 -15.46 14.70
N SER A 243 5.66 -14.22 15.10
CA SER A 243 5.12 -13.06 14.40
C SER A 243 5.66 -13.09 12.96
N ASN A 244 4.80 -13.42 11.99
CA ASN A 244 5.10 -13.32 10.56
C ASN A 244 5.11 -11.85 10.06
N LYS A 245 5.17 -10.87 10.96
CA LYS A 245 5.24 -9.47 10.57
C LYS A 245 6.60 -9.14 9.97
N VAL A 246 6.55 -8.46 8.84
CA VAL A 246 7.72 -7.91 8.15
C VAL A 246 7.82 -6.42 8.42
N PHE A 247 9.03 -5.91 8.63
CA PHE A 247 9.26 -4.48 8.78
C PHE A 247 9.10 -3.77 7.44
N ALA A 248 8.41 -2.61 7.44
CA ALA A 248 8.23 -1.78 6.26
C ALA A 248 7.72 -2.56 5.01
N ASP A 249 6.75 -3.46 5.22
CA ASP A 249 6.16 -4.33 4.19
C ASP A 249 7.19 -5.19 3.43
N GLY A 250 8.32 -5.51 4.08
CA GLY A 250 9.39 -6.36 3.52
C GLY A 250 10.40 -5.61 2.65
N LYS A 251 10.24 -4.28 2.47
CA LYS A 251 11.20 -3.46 1.70
C LYS A 251 12.56 -3.28 2.40
N MET A 252 12.64 -3.59 3.70
CA MET A 252 13.88 -3.54 4.49
C MET A 252 14.12 -4.88 5.20
N PRO A 253 14.57 -5.93 4.47
CA PRO A 253 14.67 -7.29 4.99
C PRO A 253 15.72 -7.45 6.10
N GLU A 254 16.67 -6.51 6.19
CA GLU A 254 17.69 -6.47 7.24
C GLU A 254 17.16 -6.10 8.63
N VAL A 255 15.93 -5.57 8.71
CA VAL A 255 15.25 -5.25 9.96
C VAL A 255 14.24 -6.36 10.26
N VAL A 256 14.62 -7.28 11.13
CA VAL A 256 13.77 -8.39 11.57
C VAL A 256 13.06 -8.05 12.88
N PRO A 257 11.84 -8.57 13.14
CA PRO A 257 11.22 -8.44 14.46
C PRO A 257 12.16 -8.96 15.55
N LEU A 258 12.18 -8.28 16.70
CA LEU A 258 12.91 -8.78 17.87
C LEU A 258 12.41 -10.20 18.22
N GLU A 259 13.27 -11.11 18.65
CA GLU A 259 12.83 -12.47 19.05
C GLU A 259 12.66 -12.62 20.56
N ASP A 260 13.41 -11.83 21.35
CA ASP A 260 13.37 -11.86 22.81
C ASP A 260 12.08 -11.22 23.34
N GLU A 261 11.10 -12.06 23.69
CA GLU A 261 9.82 -11.65 24.27
C GLU A 261 9.96 -10.97 25.64
N GLY A 262 11.00 -11.30 26.42
CA GLY A 262 11.29 -10.64 27.69
C GLY A 262 11.67 -9.18 27.47
N LEU A 263 12.63 -8.95 26.57
CA LEU A 263 13.05 -7.61 26.16
C LEU A 263 11.89 -6.84 25.50
N LYS A 264 11.14 -7.46 24.57
CA LYS A 264 9.95 -6.83 23.96
C LYS A 264 8.96 -6.35 25.01
N SER A 265 8.63 -7.20 25.98
CA SER A 265 7.66 -6.84 27.02
C SER A 265 8.15 -5.69 27.90
N GLY A 266 9.45 -5.65 28.22
CA GLY A 266 10.11 -4.56 28.93
C GLY A 266 10.05 -3.25 28.15
N LEU A 267 10.42 -3.29 26.87
CA LEU A 267 10.39 -2.16 25.94
C LEU A 267 8.96 -1.61 25.77
N ARG A 268 7.97 -2.48 25.57
CA ARG A 268 6.54 -2.12 25.47
C ARG A 268 6.05 -1.43 26.74
N ARG A 269 6.50 -1.86 27.93
CA ARG A 269 6.17 -1.22 29.20
C ARG A 269 6.83 0.16 29.32
N GLN A 270 8.11 0.28 28.98
CA GLN A 270 8.83 1.55 29.02
C GLN A 270 8.18 2.63 28.14
N ILE A 271 7.82 2.31 26.89
CA ILE A 271 7.15 3.29 26.03
C ILE A 271 5.78 3.71 26.59
N LYS A 272 5.03 2.78 27.22
CA LYS A 272 3.76 3.12 27.86
C LYS A 272 3.96 4.08 29.02
N ASP A 273 5.01 3.88 29.83
CA ASP A 273 5.34 4.75 30.96
C ASP A 273 5.76 6.15 30.50
N LEU A 274 6.58 6.24 29.45
CA LEU A 274 7.04 7.51 28.88
C LEU A 274 5.87 8.36 28.33
N VAL A 275 4.94 7.73 27.61
CA VAL A 275 3.75 8.40 27.05
C VAL A 275 2.61 8.51 28.09
N LYS A 276 2.72 7.84 29.26
CA LYS A 276 1.67 7.72 30.30
C LYS A 276 0.38 7.07 29.79
N TYR A 277 0.51 6.07 28.92
CA TYR A 277 -0.61 5.35 28.34
C TYR A 277 -1.01 4.16 29.23
N LYS A 278 -2.25 4.18 29.74
CA LYS A 278 -2.74 3.20 30.71
C LYS A 278 -3.33 1.92 30.09
N ARG A 279 -3.65 1.95 28.80
CA ARG A 279 -4.33 0.82 28.12
C ARG A 279 -3.32 -0.10 27.46
N ASP A 280 -3.79 -1.29 27.10
CA ASP A 280 -3.06 -2.17 26.20
C ASP A 280 -3.19 -1.68 24.75
N GLY A 281 -2.17 -1.99 23.94
CA GLY A 281 -2.05 -1.52 22.56
C GLY A 281 -1.09 -0.35 22.37
N PHE A 282 -1.08 0.18 21.16
CA PHE A 282 -0.11 1.17 20.68
C PHE A 282 -0.35 2.55 21.29
N PRO A 283 0.66 3.16 21.96
CA PRO A 283 0.48 4.40 22.70
C PRO A 283 0.54 5.67 21.83
N GLY A 284 0.83 5.56 20.53
CA GLY A 284 0.92 6.72 19.63
C GLY A 284 -0.42 7.43 19.39
N SER A 285 -0.37 8.76 19.20
CA SER A 285 -1.52 9.64 18.95
C SER A 285 -2.25 9.34 17.63
N GLN A 286 -3.50 8.91 17.65
CA GLN A 286 -4.27 8.56 16.46
C GLN A 286 -5.13 9.74 16.00
N PRO A 287 -4.85 10.34 14.82
CA PRO A 287 -5.63 11.45 14.29
C PRO A 287 -7.02 11.01 13.82
N VAL A 288 -7.96 11.95 13.85
CA VAL A 288 -9.33 11.75 13.34
C VAL A 288 -9.50 12.38 11.98
N SER A 289 -10.35 11.78 11.13
CA SER A 289 -10.68 12.35 9.83
C SER A 289 -11.37 13.70 10.00
N MET A 290 -11.03 14.64 9.13
CA MET A 290 -11.72 15.92 9.02
C MET A 290 -13.12 15.69 8.46
N GLU A 291 -14.11 16.31 9.10
CA GLU A 291 -15.52 16.09 8.86
C GLU A 291 -16.28 17.41 8.99
N ALA A 292 -17.21 17.65 8.06
CA ALA A 292 -18.10 18.80 8.02
C ALA A 292 -19.58 18.37 8.06
N SER A 293 -19.87 17.19 8.64
CA SER A 293 -21.25 16.70 8.76
C SER A 293 -22.06 17.53 9.77
N PRO A 294 -23.39 17.56 9.65
CA PRO A 294 -24.26 18.25 10.61
C PRO A 294 -24.08 17.76 12.05
N GLU A 295 -23.86 16.46 12.23
CA GLU A 295 -23.69 15.85 13.55
C GLU A 295 -22.27 16.07 14.12
N ARG A 296 -21.27 16.23 13.25
CA ARG A 296 -19.86 16.43 13.64
C ARG A 296 -19.10 17.29 12.63
N ASN A 297 -18.97 18.57 12.96
CA ASN A 297 -18.16 19.51 12.20
C ASN A 297 -16.87 19.87 12.96
N ASN A 298 -15.82 19.06 12.77
CA ASN A 298 -14.52 19.31 13.39
C ASN A 298 -13.61 20.25 12.57
N LEU A 299 -13.99 20.58 11.32
CA LEU A 299 -13.32 21.60 10.50
C LEU A 299 -13.25 22.95 11.24
N TYR A 300 -14.30 23.27 12.01
CA TYR A 300 -14.38 24.51 12.78
C TYR A 300 -13.32 24.62 13.89
N PHE A 301 -12.61 23.54 14.24
CA PHE A 301 -11.47 23.63 15.13
C PHE A 301 -10.36 24.54 14.58
N LEU A 302 -10.18 24.59 13.25
CA LEU A 302 -9.23 25.49 12.60
C LEU A 302 -9.59 26.98 12.81
N ALA A 303 -10.86 27.28 13.10
CA ALA A 303 -11.34 28.63 13.41
C ALA A 303 -11.22 28.99 14.91
N GLN A 304 -11.05 27.99 15.78
CA GLN A 304 -11.09 28.18 17.23
C GLN A 304 -9.72 28.16 17.91
N ARG A 305 -8.72 27.52 17.31
CA ARG A 305 -7.39 27.33 17.92
C ARG A 305 -6.29 27.32 16.87
N ARG A 306 -5.04 27.52 17.32
CA ARG A 306 -3.87 27.51 16.44
C ARG A 306 -3.51 26.10 16.00
N TYR A 307 -3.28 25.95 14.71
CA TYR A 307 -2.81 24.72 14.09
C TYR A 307 -1.53 24.97 13.28
N ARG A 308 -0.72 23.92 13.16
CA ARG A 308 0.28 23.76 12.11
C ARG A 308 -0.23 22.72 11.13
N MET A 309 0.14 22.86 9.86
CA MET A 309 -0.20 21.91 8.81
C MET A 309 1.08 21.33 8.20
N SER A 310 1.03 20.04 7.88
CA SER A 310 2.02 19.36 7.04
C SER A 310 1.27 18.46 6.05
N TRP A 311 1.97 18.00 5.03
CA TRP A 311 1.45 16.97 4.14
C TRP A 311 1.40 15.62 4.87
N LYS A 312 0.54 14.72 4.40
CA LYS A 312 0.45 13.34 4.87
C LYS A 312 1.12 12.44 3.81
N ALA A 313 2.10 11.65 4.22
CA ALA A 313 2.69 10.65 3.33
C ALA A 313 1.87 9.37 3.37
N ASP A 314 1.97 8.60 2.30
CA ASP A 314 1.68 7.16 2.35
C ASP A 314 2.89 6.40 2.90
N GLY A 315 3.05 6.45 4.23
CA GLY A 315 4.16 5.82 4.95
C GLY A 315 3.71 4.90 6.08
N SER A 316 4.62 4.03 6.51
CA SER A 316 4.43 3.18 7.68
C SER A 316 4.75 3.97 8.95
N ARG A 317 3.82 3.99 9.91
CA ARG A 317 3.99 4.73 11.16
C ARG A 317 4.73 3.91 12.21
N TYR A 318 5.72 4.53 12.85
CA TYR A 318 6.46 3.93 13.96
C TYR A 318 6.68 4.94 15.10
N LEU A 319 6.61 4.48 16.35
CA LEU A 319 7.31 5.16 17.44
C LEU A 319 8.75 4.66 17.49
N ILE A 320 9.72 5.53 17.65
CA ILE A 320 11.13 5.12 17.79
C ILE A 320 11.62 5.49 19.18
N TYR A 321 12.04 4.48 19.93
CA TYR A 321 12.65 4.63 21.24
C TYR A 321 14.16 4.48 21.13
N ILE A 322 14.87 5.54 21.50
CA ILE A 322 16.32 5.65 21.51
C ILE A 322 16.77 5.54 22.96
N ILE A 323 17.22 4.35 23.36
CA ILE A 323 17.66 4.09 24.73
C ILE A 323 19.09 4.56 24.91
N ASP A 324 19.98 4.09 24.02
CA ASP A 324 21.39 4.43 23.97
C ASP A 324 21.98 4.03 22.60
N LYS A 325 23.29 4.21 22.41
CA LYS A 325 24.03 3.83 21.21
C LYS A 325 23.85 2.34 20.89
N GLY A 326 23.35 2.05 19.70
CA GLY A 326 23.07 0.67 19.25
C GLY A 326 21.79 0.07 19.84
N GLN A 327 21.07 0.80 20.70
CA GLN A 327 19.80 0.39 21.31
C GLN A 327 18.69 1.34 20.84
N VAL A 328 18.33 1.20 19.56
CA VAL A 328 17.26 1.96 18.91
C VAL A 328 16.19 0.96 18.45
N TYR A 329 14.94 1.19 18.86
CA TYR A 329 13.84 0.27 18.57
C TYR A 329 12.65 1.02 17.99
N ALA A 330 12.08 0.49 16.90
CA ALA A 330 10.83 0.95 16.31
C ALA A 330 9.66 0.09 16.81
N PHE A 331 8.51 0.73 17.03
CA PHE A 331 7.26 0.08 17.42
C PHE A 331 6.20 0.40 16.38
N ASP A 332 5.64 -0.64 15.77
CA ASP A 332 4.56 -0.49 14.80
C ASP A 332 3.18 -0.34 15.48
N ARG A 333 2.12 -0.22 14.68
CA ARG A 333 0.74 -0.08 15.19
C ARG A 333 0.21 -1.30 15.94
N ASP A 334 0.77 -2.49 15.68
CA ASP A 334 0.42 -3.73 16.38
C ASP A 334 1.34 -3.98 17.60
N ASN A 335 2.14 -2.97 17.99
CA ASN A 335 3.14 -3.04 19.06
C ASN A 335 4.27 -4.04 18.81
N GLU A 336 4.47 -4.54 17.59
CA GLU A 336 5.67 -5.31 17.27
C GLU A 336 6.91 -4.42 17.31
N VAL A 337 8.01 -5.01 17.77
CA VAL A 337 9.24 -4.29 18.11
C VAL A 337 10.33 -4.68 17.13
N PHE A 338 10.94 -3.69 16.51
CA PHE A 338 11.96 -3.86 15.49
C PHE A 338 13.24 -3.12 15.92
N PRO A 339 14.38 -3.80 16.11
CA PRO A 339 15.65 -3.13 16.32
C PRO A 339 16.08 -2.40 15.04
N LEU A 340 16.54 -1.16 15.18
CA LEU A 340 17.07 -0.35 14.07
C LEU A 340 18.59 -0.25 14.20
N PRO A 341 19.35 -1.26 13.74
CA PRO A 341 20.80 -1.24 13.85
C PRO A 341 21.39 -0.10 13.00
N ARG A 342 22.59 0.36 13.34
CA ARG A 342 23.37 1.36 12.59
C ARG A 342 22.76 2.78 12.50
N LEU A 343 21.62 3.06 13.13
CA LEU A 343 21.16 4.43 13.32
C LEU A 343 21.90 5.08 14.50
N THR A 344 22.43 6.30 14.28
CA THR A 344 23.17 7.04 15.30
C THR A 344 22.53 8.40 15.57
N PHE A 345 22.35 8.71 16.85
CA PHE A 345 21.81 9.96 17.35
C PHE A 345 22.80 10.63 18.32
N PRO A 346 23.73 11.44 17.80
CA PRO A 346 24.72 12.13 18.62
C PRO A 346 24.06 13.23 19.46
N HIS A 347 24.55 13.42 20.68
CA HIS A 347 24.15 14.55 21.52
C HIS A 347 24.73 15.85 20.95
N ARG A 348 23.96 16.94 21.04
CA ARG A 348 24.31 18.23 20.45
C ARG A 348 25.54 18.86 21.10
N LYS A 349 25.66 18.77 22.42
CA LYS A 349 26.68 19.48 23.21
C LYS A 349 27.82 18.60 23.73
N GLU A 350 27.59 17.29 23.80
CA GLU A 350 28.49 16.36 24.47
C GLU A 350 28.88 15.25 23.49
N PRO A 351 30.10 14.70 23.56
CA PRO A 351 30.58 13.67 22.64
C PRO A 351 30.02 12.28 23.00
N ARG A 352 28.71 12.20 23.24
CA ARG A 352 27.98 10.97 23.57
C ARG A 352 26.75 10.80 22.68
N HIS A 353 26.09 9.66 22.80
CA HIS A 353 24.79 9.42 22.17
C HIS A 353 23.67 9.99 23.06
N ILE A 354 22.55 10.39 22.46
CA ILE A 354 21.36 10.75 23.25
C ILE A 354 20.76 9.49 23.87
N THR A 355 20.14 9.64 25.03
CA THR A 355 19.52 8.52 25.73
C THR A 355 18.03 8.76 25.97
N ASN A 356 17.30 7.72 26.36
CA ASN A 356 15.90 7.80 26.83
C ASN A 356 15.00 8.78 26.05
N THR A 357 15.05 8.72 24.73
CA THR A 357 14.35 9.64 23.82
C THR A 357 13.31 8.89 23.00
N LEU A 358 12.07 9.36 23.01
CA LEU A 358 10.94 8.74 22.31
C LEU A 358 10.34 9.73 21.32
N VAL A 359 10.35 9.34 20.04
CA VAL A 359 9.88 10.16 18.92
C VAL A 359 8.77 9.44 18.14
N ASP A 360 7.87 10.23 17.54
CA ASP A 360 6.80 9.76 16.65
C ASP A 360 7.19 10.02 15.20
N CYS A 361 7.14 8.96 14.39
CA CYS A 361 7.79 8.92 13.09
C CYS A 361 6.94 8.25 12.01
N GLU A 362 7.23 8.62 10.78
CA GLU A 362 6.70 8.02 9.56
C GLU A 362 7.88 7.53 8.71
N LEU A 363 7.90 6.25 8.36
CA LEU A 363 8.87 5.66 7.45
C LEU A 363 8.28 5.67 6.04
N ILE A 364 8.98 6.33 5.14
CA ILE A 364 8.62 6.48 3.73
C ILE A 364 9.73 5.97 2.83
N PHE A 365 9.40 5.71 1.56
CA PHE A 365 10.37 5.37 0.52
C PHE A 365 10.33 6.49 -0.52
N ASP A 366 11.39 7.29 -0.56
CA ASP A 366 11.54 8.32 -1.61
C ASP A 366 12.07 7.67 -2.88
N ASN A 367 11.50 8.01 -4.03
CA ASN A 367 12.07 7.66 -5.32
C ASN A 367 13.03 8.78 -5.76
N VAL A 368 14.33 8.53 -5.63
CA VAL A 368 15.39 9.46 -6.06
C VAL A 368 16.20 8.75 -7.14
N ASP A 369 16.24 9.34 -8.34
CA ASP A 369 16.97 8.80 -9.51
C ASP A 369 16.59 7.35 -9.87
N GLY A 370 15.32 6.97 -9.67
CA GLY A 370 14.80 5.63 -9.96
C GLY A 370 15.11 4.59 -8.88
N ARG A 371 15.68 4.99 -7.74
CA ARG A 371 15.94 4.12 -6.58
C ARG A 371 15.05 4.51 -5.40
N GLU A 372 14.35 3.52 -4.84
CA GLU A 372 13.61 3.70 -3.59
C GLU A 372 14.57 3.74 -2.41
N THR A 373 14.65 4.89 -1.75
CA THR A 373 15.51 5.10 -0.58
C THR A 373 14.66 5.25 0.69
N PRO A 374 14.85 4.41 1.73
CA PRO A 374 14.09 4.52 2.95
C PRO A 374 14.47 5.79 3.73
N ARG A 375 13.44 6.48 4.25
CA ARG A 375 13.60 7.69 5.05
C ARG A 375 12.62 7.71 6.22
N ILE A 376 13.16 7.94 7.42
CA ILE A 376 12.38 8.21 8.63
C ILE A 376 12.15 9.71 8.73
N LEU A 377 10.88 10.09 8.88
CA LEU A 377 10.44 11.45 9.11
C LEU A 377 9.93 11.58 10.54
N ILE A 378 10.68 12.31 11.35
CA ILE A 378 10.29 12.61 12.72
C ILE A 378 9.35 13.81 12.70
N TYR A 379 8.12 13.64 13.17
CA TYR A 379 7.11 14.70 13.15
C TYR A 379 6.65 15.14 14.55
N ASP A 380 6.86 14.35 15.60
CA ASP A 380 6.64 14.78 16.99
C ASP A 380 7.64 14.08 17.94
N ILE A 381 7.80 14.62 19.15
CA ILE A 381 8.68 14.10 20.20
C ILE A 381 7.96 14.08 21.54
N ILE A 382 7.96 12.93 22.20
CA ILE A 382 7.25 12.73 23.49
C ILE A 382 8.22 12.90 24.66
N THR A 383 9.44 12.38 24.53
CA THR A 383 10.45 12.42 25.59
C THR A 383 11.81 12.67 24.96
N PHE A 384 12.61 13.53 25.57
CA PHE A 384 14.00 13.77 25.22
C PHE A 384 14.86 13.60 26.47
N GLU A 385 15.79 12.64 26.46
CA GLU A 385 16.69 12.34 27.60
C GLU A 385 15.97 12.17 28.95
N GLY A 386 14.82 11.46 28.94
CA GLY A 386 13.97 11.26 30.12
C GLY A 386 13.08 12.43 30.50
N ILE A 387 13.24 13.60 29.87
CA ILE A 387 12.37 14.77 30.08
C ILE A 387 11.11 14.60 29.22
N ASN A 388 9.94 14.63 29.86
CA ASN A 388 8.65 14.53 29.17
C ASN A 388 8.31 15.87 28.49
N LEU A 389 8.57 15.93 27.18
CA LEU A 389 8.23 17.06 26.31
C LEU A 389 6.79 17.00 25.79
N GLY A 390 6.11 15.85 25.91
CA GLY A 390 4.73 15.69 25.48
C GLY A 390 3.75 16.67 26.15
N LYS A 391 4.11 17.25 27.31
CA LYS A 391 3.30 18.29 27.98
C LYS A 391 3.49 19.70 27.41
N GLU A 392 4.54 19.94 26.64
CA GLU A 392 4.87 21.25 26.08
C GLU A 392 4.09 21.52 24.80
N ASN A 393 4.06 22.78 24.37
CA ASN A 393 3.43 23.17 23.11
C ASN A 393 4.14 22.52 21.91
N PHE A 394 3.41 22.32 20.80
CA PHE A 394 3.95 21.62 19.63
C PHE A 394 5.15 22.34 18.98
N ASP A 395 5.17 23.69 18.97
CA ASP A 395 6.29 24.45 18.39
C ASP A 395 7.60 24.18 19.16
N THR A 396 7.54 24.08 20.50
CA THR A 396 8.68 23.72 21.37
C THR A 396 9.12 22.28 21.12
N ARG A 397 8.18 21.34 20.95
CA ARG A 397 8.48 19.94 20.59
C ARG A 397 9.19 19.87 19.23
N LEU A 398 8.68 20.58 18.23
CA LEU A 398 9.26 20.64 16.89
C LEU A 398 10.65 21.29 16.88
N GLU A 399 10.83 22.36 17.65
CA GLU A 399 12.13 23.03 17.79
C GLU A 399 13.18 22.13 18.45
N CYS A 400 12.77 21.31 19.43
CA CYS A 400 13.63 20.28 20.02
C CYS A 400 14.08 19.25 18.97
N ILE A 401 13.17 18.74 18.13
CA ILE A 401 13.52 17.82 17.04
C ILE A 401 14.53 18.47 16.08
N ARG A 402 14.28 19.72 15.68
CA ARG A 402 15.15 20.46 14.75
C ARG A 402 16.55 20.66 15.31
N LYS A 403 16.68 21.11 16.56
CA LYS A 403 17.98 21.43 17.18
C LYS A 403 18.71 20.23 17.72
N GLU A 404 18.05 19.42 18.53
CA GLU A 404 18.68 18.39 19.36
C GLU A 404 18.81 17.05 18.63
N ILE A 405 17.97 16.78 17.62
CA ILE A 405 18.05 15.54 16.83
C ILE A 405 18.62 15.82 15.44
N HIS A 406 17.92 16.61 14.63
CA HIS A 406 18.30 16.84 13.23
C HIS A 406 19.60 17.64 13.13
N GLY A 407 19.67 18.81 13.76
CA GLY A 407 20.85 19.68 13.74
C GLY A 407 22.09 19.02 14.33
N ALA A 408 21.94 18.28 15.45
CA ALA A 408 23.03 17.52 16.04
C ALA A 408 23.60 16.46 15.07
N ARG A 409 22.73 15.76 14.33
CA ARG A 409 23.15 14.81 13.29
C ARG A 409 23.83 15.48 12.10
N GLU A 410 23.31 16.60 11.62
CA GLU A 410 23.94 17.33 10.52
C GLU A 410 25.35 17.80 10.87
N THR A 411 25.53 18.37 12.06
CA THR A 411 26.84 18.79 12.57
C THR A 411 27.78 17.58 12.68
N ALA A 412 27.31 16.47 13.26
CA ALA A 412 28.11 15.25 13.36
C ALA A 412 28.46 14.64 11.98
N CYS A 413 27.59 14.79 10.98
CA CYS A 413 27.90 14.39 9.60
C CYS A 413 29.00 15.25 8.99
N LYS A 414 28.93 16.59 9.17
CA LYS A 414 29.95 17.53 8.67
C LYS A 414 31.32 17.27 9.31
N GLU A 415 31.33 16.89 10.59
CA GLU A 415 32.55 16.54 11.33
C GLU A 415 33.03 15.10 11.08
N GLY A 416 32.35 14.32 10.23
CA GLY A 416 32.72 12.94 9.92
C GLY A 416 32.44 11.92 11.03
N ARG A 417 31.79 12.32 12.14
CA ARG A 417 31.38 11.43 13.24
C ARG A 417 30.22 10.52 12.86
N VAL A 418 29.40 10.92 11.89
CA VAL A 418 28.29 10.14 11.34
C VAL A 418 28.46 10.03 9.82
N ASN A 419 28.42 8.81 9.29
CA ASN A 419 28.46 8.57 7.86
C ASN A 419 27.07 8.14 7.35
N LYS A 420 26.37 9.06 6.67
CA LYS A 420 25.02 8.85 6.13
C LYS A 420 24.91 7.64 5.19
N ALA A 421 25.98 7.29 4.48
CA ALA A 421 25.97 6.17 3.53
C ALA A 421 26.04 4.79 4.23
N ARG A 422 26.42 4.75 5.51
CA ARG A 422 26.49 3.52 6.32
C ARG A 422 25.31 3.35 7.25
N GLU A 423 24.45 4.35 7.36
CA GLU A 423 23.25 4.29 8.19
C GLU A 423 22.18 3.45 7.51
N LEU A 424 21.32 2.85 8.33
CA LEU A 424 20.18 2.03 7.89
C LEU A 424 19.25 2.76 6.94
N CYS A 425 18.95 4.02 7.26
CA CYS A 425 18.08 4.88 6.47
C CYS A 425 18.35 6.34 6.83
N SER A 426 17.94 7.25 5.95
CA SER A 426 18.05 8.67 6.25
C SER A 426 17.01 9.08 7.28
N VAL A 427 17.38 9.95 8.22
CA VAL A 427 16.44 10.52 9.20
C VAL A 427 16.33 12.02 8.95
N ARG A 428 15.11 12.52 8.81
CA ARG A 428 14.80 13.94 8.62
C ARG A 428 13.68 14.37 9.57
N VAL A 429 13.60 15.67 9.80
CA VAL A 429 12.43 16.28 10.42
C VAL A 429 11.33 16.44 9.37
N LYS A 430 10.07 16.18 9.75
CA LYS A 430 8.92 16.52 8.92
C LYS A 430 8.62 17.99 9.08
N ASP A 431 8.57 18.72 7.98
CA ASP A 431 8.30 20.15 8.02
C ASP A 431 6.83 20.44 8.29
N PHE A 432 6.58 21.44 9.14
CA PHE A 432 5.27 21.95 9.47
C PHE A 432 5.22 23.45 9.17
N TRP A 433 4.15 23.86 8.51
CA TRP A 433 3.91 25.23 8.10
C TRP A 433 2.68 25.81 8.82
N PRO A 434 2.55 27.15 8.85
CA PRO A 434 1.28 27.79 9.19
C PRO A 434 0.14 27.31 8.26
N ILE A 435 -1.09 27.23 8.77
CA ILE A 435 -2.24 26.74 8.00
C ILE A 435 -2.56 27.62 6.77
N GLU A 436 -2.16 28.89 6.78
CA GLU A 436 -2.28 29.80 5.64
C GLU A 436 -1.45 29.35 4.43
N SER A 437 -0.44 28.49 4.64
CA SER A 437 0.38 27.92 3.56
C SER A 437 -0.26 26.68 2.92
N THR A 438 -1.48 26.30 3.32
CA THR A 438 -2.17 25.11 2.80
C THR A 438 -2.30 25.13 1.27
N GLU A 439 -2.65 26.27 0.68
CA GLU A 439 -2.75 26.43 -0.77
C GLU A 439 -1.42 26.12 -1.47
N LYS A 440 -0.29 26.57 -0.90
CA LYS A 440 1.05 26.31 -1.44
C LYS A 440 1.47 24.86 -1.31
N VAL A 441 1.11 24.18 -0.21
CA VAL A 441 1.46 22.77 -0.02
C VAL A 441 0.60 21.85 -0.88
N LEU A 442 -0.62 22.28 -1.21
CA LEU A 442 -1.50 21.58 -2.16
C LEU A 442 -1.26 21.96 -3.62
N SER A 443 -0.29 22.83 -3.93
CA SER A 443 0.01 23.21 -5.31
C SER A 443 0.80 22.12 -6.02
N ASP A 444 0.59 22.00 -7.34
CA ASP A 444 1.27 21.01 -8.17
C ASP A 444 2.79 21.15 -8.13
N ASP A 445 3.29 22.37 -7.94
CA ASP A 445 4.72 22.65 -7.82
C ASP A 445 5.29 22.02 -6.55
N PHE A 446 4.56 22.06 -5.44
CA PHE A 446 5.01 21.41 -4.21
C PHE A 446 4.93 19.90 -4.34
N THR A 447 3.80 19.35 -4.82
CA THR A 447 3.62 17.90 -4.91
C THR A 447 4.60 17.24 -5.88
N LYS A 448 5.02 17.92 -6.96
CA LYS A 448 6.05 17.42 -7.89
C LYS A 448 7.46 17.43 -7.29
N ASN A 449 7.74 18.32 -6.33
CA ASN A 449 9.04 18.40 -5.68
C ASN A 449 9.21 17.39 -4.54
N VAL A 450 8.11 16.77 -4.09
CA VAL A 450 8.17 15.73 -3.07
C VAL A 450 8.41 14.38 -3.75
N ALA A 451 9.48 13.70 -3.34
CA ALA A 451 9.94 12.44 -3.94
C ALA A 451 9.11 11.19 -3.55
N HIS A 452 7.97 11.39 -2.87
CA HIS A 452 7.06 10.36 -2.41
C HIS A 452 5.61 10.82 -2.55
N GLU A 453 4.69 9.87 -2.53
CA GLU A 453 3.26 10.13 -2.70
C GLU A 453 2.65 10.82 -1.48
N ILE A 454 1.89 11.89 -1.73
CA ILE A 454 1.15 12.65 -0.72
C ILE A 454 -0.32 12.23 -0.80
N ASP A 455 -0.84 11.64 0.28
CA ASP A 455 -2.22 11.12 0.33
C ASP A 455 -3.18 12.02 1.12
N GLY A 456 -2.75 13.23 1.47
CA GLY A 456 -3.56 14.23 2.16
C GLY A 456 -2.75 15.23 2.97
N LEU A 457 -3.39 15.83 3.97
CA LEU A 457 -2.80 16.78 4.91
C LEU A 457 -3.03 16.34 6.36
N ILE A 458 -2.14 16.75 7.25
CA ILE A 458 -2.27 16.60 8.69
C ILE A 458 -2.24 17.97 9.36
N PHE A 459 -3.21 18.21 10.25
CA PHE A 459 -3.35 19.42 11.04
C PHE A 459 -3.09 19.10 12.51
N GLN A 460 -2.01 19.64 13.03
CA GLN A 460 -1.54 19.44 14.40
C GLN A 460 -1.85 20.69 15.25
N PRO A 461 -2.62 20.57 16.35
CA PRO A 461 -2.87 21.69 17.24
C PRO A 461 -1.58 22.13 17.94
N VAL A 462 -1.36 23.44 18.04
CA VAL A 462 -0.12 24.00 18.62
C VAL A 462 -0.16 24.03 20.14
N ASP A 463 -1.26 24.52 20.68
CA ASP A 463 -1.42 24.84 22.10
C ASP A 463 -2.00 23.68 22.93
N GLU A 464 -1.70 22.44 22.52
CA GLU A 464 -2.19 21.22 23.18
C GLU A 464 -1.05 20.21 23.43
N PRO A 465 -1.09 19.51 24.58
CA PRO A 465 -0.12 18.44 24.86
C PRO A 465 -0.31 17.27 23.89
N TYR A 466 0.74 16.46 23.74
CA TYR A 466 0.67 15.18 23.06
C TYR A 466 -0.31 14.25 23.78
N VAL A 467 -1.27 13.70 23.04
CA VAL A 467 -2.30 12.79 23.57
C VAL A 467 -2.06 11.39 23.03
N ALA A 468 -1.93 10.42 23.93
CA ALA A 468 -1.78 9.00 23.58
C ALA A 468 -3.11 8.40 23.09
N GLY A 469 -3.06 7.53 22.07
CA GLY A 469 -4.26 6.93 21.50
C GLY A 469 -5.10 7.95 20.72
N ARG A 470 -6.43 7.75 20.64
CA ARG A 470 -7.30 8.63 19.84
C ARG A 470 -7.24 10.09 20.31
N CYS A 471 -6.88 10.99 19.39
CA CYS A 471 -6.85 12.42 19.61
C CYS A 471 -7.83 13.12 18.66
N ASP A 472 -8.94 13.64 19.20
CA ASP A 472 -9.98 14.28 18.39
C ASP A 472 -9.58 15.68 17.89
N SER A 473 -8.48 16.26 18.40
CA SER A 473 -7.96 17.55 17.95
C SER A 473 -6.91 17.45 16.85
N VAL A 474 -6.24 16.31 16.66
CA VAL A 474 -5.35 16.12 15.50
C VAL A 474 -6.20 15.67 14.31
N LEU A 475 -6.23 16.48 13.26
CA LEU A 475 -7.10 16.25 12.11
C LEU A 475 -6.29 15.76 10.92
N LYS A 476 -6.75 14.70 10.26
CA LYS A 476 -6.26 14.29 8.94
C LYS A 476 -7.29 14.65 7.89
N TRP A 477 -6.89 15.38 6.87
CA TRP A 477 -7.71 15.64 5.70
C TRP A 477 -7.18 14.81 4.54
N LYS A 478 -8.07 14.20 3.78
CA LYS A 478 -7.76 13.51 2.53
C LYS A 478 -8.68 14.06 1.44
N PRO A 479 -8.19 14.23 0.20
CA PRO A 479 -9.06 14.53 -0.92
C PRO A 479 -10.20 13.51 -0.99
N PRO A 480 -11.43 13.90 -1.39
CA PRO A 480 -12.55 12.97 -1.49
C PRO A 480 -12.25 11.73 -2.35
N SER A 481 -11.44 11.89 -3.39
CA SER A 481 -10.97 10.81 -4.27
C SER A 481 -10.07 9.76 -3.60
N HIS A 482 -9.46 10.08 -2.45
CA HIS A 482 -8.51 9.23 -1.73
C HIS A 482 -9.09 8.67 -0.42
N ASN A 483 -10.40 8.85 -0.19
CA ASN A 483 -11.07 8.28 0.98
C ASN A 483 -11.28 6.77 0.80
N SER A 484 -10.83 6.01 1.79
CA SER A 484 -10.88 4.56 1.81
C SER A 484 -11.13 4.02 3.23
N VAL A 485 -11.69 2.83 3.31
CA VAL A 485 -11.95 2.11 4.58
C VAL A 485 -11.36 0.71 4.48
N ASP A 486 -10.72 0.25 5.57
CA ASP A 486 -10.23 -1.12 5.65
C ASP A 486 -11.28 -2.04 6.27
N PHE A 487 -11.74 -3.02 5.50
CA PHE A 487 -12.73 -4.02 5.92
C PHE A 487 -12.10 -5.41 5.97
N LYS A 488 -12.68 -6.28 6.79
CA LYS A 488 -12.47 -7.72 6.65
C LYS A 488 -13.48 -8.27 5.66
N LEU A 489 -13.00 -8.87 4.57
CA LEU A 489 -13.84 -9.46 3.54
C LEU A 489 -14.27 -10.88 3.95
N GLN A 490 -15.54 -11.20 3.78
CA GLN A 490 -16.01 -12.59 3.76
C GLN A 490 -16.93 -12.82 2.57
N ILE A 491 -16.55 -13.73 1.68
CA ILE A 491 -17.34 -14.05 0.50
C ILE A 491 -18.29 -15.19 0.85
N ARG A 492 -19.59 -14.98 0.64
CA ARG A 492 -20.60 -16.04 0.81
C ARG A 492 -21.43 -16.20 -0.45
N LYS A 493 -21.81 -17.45 -0.71
CA LYS A 493 -22.74 -17.81 -1.79
C LYS A 493 -24.16 -17.62 -1.26
N VAL A 494 -24.92 -16.72 -1.88
CA VAL A 494 -26.29 -16.40 -1.48
C VAL A 494 -27.24 -16.93 -2.55
N ASN A 495 -28.14 -17.82 -2.14
CA ASN A 495 -29.22 -18.34 -2.96
C ASN A 495 -30.53 -17.79 -2.40
N ARG A 496 -31.22 -16.96 -3.20
CA ARG A 496 -32.54 -16.42 -2.87
C ARG A 496 -33.55 -17.13 -3.76
N GLU A 497 -34.67 -17.51 -3.18
CA GLU A 497 -35.73 -18.22 -3.88
C GLU A 497 -36.24 -17.37 -5.07
N GLY A 498 -36.10 -17.88 -6.29
CA GLY A 498 -36.45 -17.17 -7.52
C GLY A 498 -35.32 -16.36 -8.19
N GLU A 499 -34.13 -16.27 -7.59
CA GLU A 499 -32.96 -15.57 -8.17
C GLU A 499 -31.81 -16.53 -8.50
N LEU A 500 -30.97 -16.16 -9.47
CA LEU A 500 -29.72 -16.88 -9.75
C LEU A 500 -28.79 -16.78 -8.54
N THR A 501 -28.06 -17.86 -8.28
CA THR A 501 -27.12 -17.87 -7.15
C THR A 501 -25.97 -16.89 -7.39
N GLN A 502 -25.75 -15.97 -6.46
CA GLN A 502 -24.72 -14.94 -6.54
C GLN A 502 -23.68 -15.09 -5.43
N HIS A 503 -22.44 -14.69 -5.72
CA HIS A 503 -21.40 -14.53 -4.72
C HIS A 503 -21.40 -13.07 -4.26
N ILE A 504 -21.53 -12.87 -2.94
CA ILE A 504 -21.54 -11.53 -2.32
C ILE A 504 -20.37 -11.44 -1.36
N GLY A 505 -19.61 -10.35 -1.45
CA GLY A 505 -18.52 -10.02 -0.54
C GLY A 505 -19.06 -9.20 0.61
N PHE A 506 -19.19 -9.80 1.78
CA PHE A 506 -19.66 -9.13 2.99
C PHE A 506 -18.50 -8.42 3.69
N LEU A 507 -18.68 -7.14 4.00
CA LEU A 507 -17.66 -6.27 4.58
C LEU A 507 -17.88 -6.13 6.09
N TYR A 508 -16.87 -6.47 6.89
CA TYR A 508 -16.91 -6.42 8.35
C TYR A 508 -15.95 -5.38 8.91
N VAL A 509 -16.39 -4.70 9.97
CA VAL A 509 -15.57 -3.81 10.80
C VAL A 509 -15.23 -4.50 12.13
N GLN A 510 -14.34 -3.88 12.89
CA GLN A 510 -13.84 -4.44 14.15
C GLN A 510 -14.99 -4.74 15.13
N HIS A 511 -15.00 -5.96 15.68
CA HIS A 511 -15.98 -6.45 16.65
C HIS A 511 -17.45 -6.44 16.19
N SER A 512 -17.72 -6.31 14.89
CA SER A 512 -19.07 -6.47 14.34
C SER A 512 -19.36 -7.94 14.03
N ALA A 513 -20.47 -8.46 14.56
CA ALA A 513 -20.95 -9.80 14.22
C ALA A 513 -21.69 -9.79 12.86
N GLU A 514 -22.33 -8.67 12.53
CA GLU A 514 -23.05 -8.47 11.27
C GLU A 514 -22.18 -7.70 10.27
N PRO A 515 -22.35 -7.96 8.96
CA PRO A 515 -21.69 -7.16 7.93
C PRO A 515 -22.24 -5.73 7.96
N VAL A 516 -21.34 -4.75 7.85
CA VAL A 516 -21.74 -3.34 7.78
C VAL A 516 -22.19 -2.93 6.38
N ASP A 517 -21.66 -3.61 5.37
CA ASP A 517 -21.97 -3.35 3.98
C ASP A 517 -21.58 -4.57 3.11
N GLN A 518 -21.84 -4.49 1.82
CA GLN A 518 -21.55 -5.53 0.84
C GLN A 518 -20.88 -4.97 -0.42
N MET A 519 -20.19 -5.84 -1.13
CA MET A 519 -19.60 -5.57 -2.45
C MET A 519 -19.81 -6.75 -3.39
N LYS A 520 -19.82 -6.50 -4.70
CA LYS A 520 -19.86 -7.55 -5.73
C LYS A 520 -18.63 -8.45 -5.57
N ALA A 521 -18.82 -9.74 -5.27
CA ALA A 521 -17.69 -10.66 -5.19
C ALA A 521 -17.31 -11.15 -6.59
N THR A 522 -16.27 -10.56 -7.15
CA THR A 522 -15.65 -11.01 -8.39
C THR A 522 -14.71 -12.19 -8.12
N ARG A 523 -14.35 -12.95 -9.16
CA ARG A 523 -13.37 -14.03 -9.03
C ARG A 523 -12.00 -13.54 -8.57
N SER A 524 -11.63 -12.29 -8.91
CA SER A 524 -10.39 -11.64 -8.45
C SER A 524 -10.39 -11.35 -6.95
N LEU A 525 -11.57 -11.30 -6.30
CA LEU A 525 -11.69 -11.10 -4.85
C LEU A 525 -11.57 -12.39 -4.03
N LEU A 526 -11.74 -13.56 -4.64
CA LEU A 526 -11.69 -14.86 -3.96
C LEU A 526 -10.41 -15.11 -3.15
N PRO A 527 -9.19 -14.76 -3.64
CA PRO A 527 -7.96 -14.95 -2.86
C PRO A 527 -7.88 -14.09 -1.58
N TYR A 528 -8.72 -13.05 -1.48
CA TYR A 528 -8.76 -12.15 -0.34
C TYR A 528 -9.88 -12.49 0.65
N ASP A 529 -10.59 -13.61 0.44
CA ASP A 529 -11.59 -14.09 1.39
C ASP A 529 -10.97 -14.33 2.77
N GLY A 530 -11.60 -13.77 3.81
CA GLY A 530 -11.12 -13.78 5.18
C GLY A 530 -10.00 -12.77 5.50
N LYS A 531 -9.47 -12.06 4.50
CA LYS A 531 -8.38 -11.09 4.67
C LYS A 531 -8.89 -9.67 4.90
N ILE A 532 -7.99 -8.78 5.31
CA ILE A 532 -8.26 -7.34 5.44
C ILE A 532 -7.91 -6.66 4.12
N ILE A 533 -8.89 -5.95 3.56
CA ILE A 533 -8.79 -5.25 2.29
C ILE A 533 -9.09 -3.77 2.50
N GLU A 534 -8.43 -2.92 1.71
CA GLU A 534 -8.76 -1.50 1.62
C GLU A 534 -9.71 -1.26 0.45
N CYS A 535 -10.82 -0.60 0.71
CA CYS A 535 -11.86 -0.31 -0.27
C CYS A 535 -12.08 1.20 -0.37
N LYS A 536 -12.28 1.68 -1.61
CA LYS A 536 -12.81 3.02 -1.89
C LYS A 536 -14.28 2.91 -2.31
N ARG A 537 -15.00 4.04 -2.27
CA ARG A 537 -16.39 4.10 -2.72
C ARG A 537 -16.47 4.81 -4.07
N GLU A 538 -16.96 4.11 -5.09
CA GLU A 538 -17.20 4.65 -6.44
C GLU A 538 -18.65 4.37 -6.83
N ASN A 539 -19.39 5.38 -7.30
CA ASN A 539 -20.81 5.24 -7.67
C ASN A 539 -21.70 4.60 -6.59
N ASN A 540 -21.43 4.89 -5.31
CA ASN A 540 -22.06 4.28 -4.12
C ASN A 540 -21.80 2.78 -3.91
N GLU A 541 -20.91 2.16 -4.67
CA GLU A 541 -20.46 0.79 -4.45
C GLU A 541 -19.03 0.76 -3.91
N TRP A 542 -18.72 -0.29 -3.13
CA TRP A 542 -17.36 -0.51 -2.63
C TRP A 542 -16.51 -1.19 -3.68
N VAL A 543 -15.36 -0.59 -3.98
CA VAL A 543 -14.38 -1.10 -4.93
C VAL A 543 -13.09 -1.45 -4.19
N PHE A 544 -12.55 -2.63 -4.45
CA PHE A 544 -11.29 -3.09 -3.87
C PHE A 544 -10.11 -2.27 -4.40
N MET A 545 -9.22 -1.85 -3.50
CA MET A 545 -7.96 -1.19 -3.85
C MET A 545 -6.77 -2.13 -3.70
N ARG A 546 -6.57 -2.66 -2.49
CA ARG A 546 -5.40 -3.49 -2.15
C ARG A 546 -5.65 -4.34 -0.91
N GLU A 547 -4.83 -5.37 -0.74
CA GLU A 547 -4.72 -6.11 0.53
C GLU A 547 -3.95 -5.29 1.56
N ARG A 548 -4.38 -5.35 2.83
CA ARG A 548 -3.71 -4.71 3.97
C ARG A 548 -3.00 -5.74 4.81
N THR A 549 -1.82 -6.18 4.36
CA THR A 549 -0.95 -7.10 5.09
C THR A 549 -0.33 -6.47 6.35
N ASP A 550 -0.24 -5.14 6.38
CA ASP A 550 0.26 -4.37 7.53
C ASP A 550 -0.70 -4.36 8.73
N LYS A 551 -1.98 -4.73 8.51
CA LYS A 551 -3.05 -4.65 9.51
C LYS A 551 -3.46 -6.02 10.01
N SER A 552 -3.52 -6.14 11.33
CA SER A 552 -4.08 -7.32 12.01
C SER A 552 -5.61 -7.27 12.16
N LEU A 553 -6.20 -6.06 12.15
CA LEU A 553 -7.63 -5.82 12.39
C LEU A 553 -8.21 -4.81 11.39
N PRO A 554 -9.48 -4.98 10.94
CA PRO A 554 -10.18 -3.99 10.14
C PRO A 554 -10.45 -2.71 10.96
N ASN A 555 -10.91 -1.65 10.29
CA ASN A 555 -11.24 -0.41 10.97
C ASN A 555 -12.36 -0.58 12.01
N SER A 556 -12.36 0.25 13.05
CA SER A 556 -13.48 0.32 13.98
C SER A 556 -14.72 0.91 13.32
N LEU A 557 -15.93 0.54 13.79
CA LEU A 557 -17.19 1.09 13.28
C LEU A 557 -17.20 2.62 13.27
N LYS A 558 -16.67 3.26 14.33
CA LYS A 558 -16.57 4.72 14.42
C LYS A 558 -15.66 5.32 13.34
N THR A 559 -14.58 4.62 13.00
CA THR A 559 -13.64 5.05 11.95
C THR A 559 -14.26 4.90 10.57
N ALA A 560 -14.91 3.77 10.30
CA ALA A 560 -15.63 3.53 9.05
C ALA A 560 -16.74 4.57 8.84
N GLN A 561 -17.57 4.83 9.86
CA GLN A 561 -18.62 5.85 9.80
C GLN A 561 -18.05 7.25 9.55
N ALA A 562 -16.94 7.62 10.21
CA ALA A 562 -16.30 8.91 9.99
C ALA A 562 -15.83 9.08 8.54
N VAL A 563 -15.26 8.04 7.93
CA VAL A 563 -14.85 8.08 6.52
C VAL A 563 -16.06 8.16 5.59
N VAL A 564 -17.12 7.37 5.84
CA VAL A 564 -18.36 7.43 5.06
C VAL A 564 -19.01 8.81 5.16
N ASN A 565 -18.99 9.44 6.34
CA ASN A 565 -19.46 10.81 6.51
C ASN A 565 -18.59 11.81 5.73
N SER A 566 -17.26 11.67 5.75
CA SER A 566 -16.35 12.47 4.90
C SER A 566 -16.59 12.26 3.40
N MET A 567 -17.10 11.10 2.97
CA MET A 567 -17.52 10.86 1.58
C MET A 567 -18.88 11.51 1.25
N LYS A 568 -19.81 11.55 2.21
CA LYS A 568 -21.15 12.15 2.04
C LYS A 568 -21.11 13.68 2.09
N TYR A 569 -20.26 14.23 2.95
CA TYR A 569 -20.02 15.66 3.12
C TYR A 569 -18.56 15.97 2.78
N PRO A 570 -18.18 15.89 1.49
CA PRO A 570 -16.80 16.06 1.07
C PRO A 570 -16.32 17.48 1.34
N ILE A 571 -15.10 17.57 1.89
CA ILE A 571 -14.35 18.81 1.96
C ILE A 571 -13.32 18.73 0.83
N ASP A 572 -13.65 19.33 -0.31
CA ASP A 572 -12.70 19.43 -1.42
C ASP A 572 -11.56 20.42 -1.10
N LYS A 573 -10.59 20.50 -2.02
CA LYS A 573 -9.40 21.33 -1.85
C LYS A 573 -9.78 22.81 -1.77
N GLU A 574 -10.70 23.24 -2.62
CA GLU A 574 -11.16 24.61 -2.75
C GLU A 574 -11.93 25.08 -1.51
N ALA A 575 -12.83 24.24 -0.98
CA ALA A 575 -13.58 24.51 0.24
C ALA A 575 -12.66 24.59 1.46
N LEU A 576 -11.66 23.71 1.57
CA LEU A 576 -10.68 23.76 2.66
C LEU A 576 -9.86 25.06 2.61
N ILE A 577 -9.34 25.42 1.44
CA ILE A 577 -8.57 26.66 1.25
C ILE A 577 -9.45 27.87 1.57
N SER A 578 -10.66 27.93 1.02
CA SER A 578 -11.63 29.01 1.27
C SER A 578 -11.95 29.15 2.77
N PHE A 579 -12.19 28.03 3.46
CA PHE A 579 -12.44 28.02 4.90
C PHE A 579 -11.26 28.61 5.68
N ILE A 580 -10.03 28.19 5.37
CA ILE A 580 -8.83 28.68 6.04
C ILE A 580 -8.65 30.19 5.80
N HIS A 581 -8.83 30.66 4.56
CA HIS A 581 -8.67 32.08 4.25
C HIS A 581 -9.68 32.97 4.99
N GLN A 582 -10.92 32.51 5.15
CA GLN A 582 -11.99 33.30 5.73
C GLN A 582 -12.09 33.17 7.26
N LYS A 583 -11.94 31.94 7.78
CA LYS A 583 -12.33 31.59 9.15
C LYS A 583 -11.19 31.09 10.03
N ALA A 584 -9.97 30.92 9.51
CA ALA A 584 -8.85 30.44 10.33
C ALA A 584 -8.58 31.31 11.55
N TYR A 585 -8.24 30.68 12.67
CA TYR A 585 -7.88 31.37 13.90
C TYR A 585 -6.57 32.15 13.73
N ARG A 586 -6.62 33.47 13.90
CA ARG A 586 -5.47 34.39 13.83
C ARG A 586 -5.13 35.05 15.18
N GLY A 587 -5.73 34.55 16.27
CA GLY A 587 -5.52 35.10 17.61
C GLY A 587 -4.17 34.75 18.23
N PRO A 588 -3.85 35.33 19.40
CA PRO A 588 -2.61 35.04 20.12
C PRO A 588 -2.55 33.58 20.61
N PRO A 589 -1.37 33.10 21.05
CA PRO A 589 -1.20 31.79 21.69
C PRO A 589 -2.20 31.58 22.82
N GLN A 590 -2.87 30.44 22.80
CA GLN A 590 -3.82 30.07 23.84
C GLN A 590 -3.07 29.42 25.02
N LYS A 591 -3.62 29.56 26.23
CA LYS A 591 -3.08 28.84 27.39
C LYS A 591 -3.18 27.33 27.12
N MET A 592 -2.10 26.60 27.40
CA MET A 592 -2.07 25.15 27.26
C MET A 592 -3.22 24.52 28.05
N LYS A 593 -4.01 23.67 27.37
CA LYS A 593 -5.02 22.87 28.06
C LYS A 593 -4.32 21.88 29.00
N ALA A 594 -4.83 21.76 30.22
CA ALA A 594 -4.39 20.70 31.11
C ALA A 594 -4.66 19.34 30.45
N PRO A 595 -3.76 18.35 30.56
CA PRO A 595 -3.99 17.04 29.99
C PRO A 595 -5.25 16.44 30.62
N ASP A 596 -6.25 16.12 29.79
CA ASP A 596 -7.48 15.47 30.25
C ASP A 596 -7.13 14.14 30.92
N GLN A 597 -7.35 14.06 32.24
CA GLN A 597 -7.26 12.82 32.99
C GLN A 597 -8.51 11.96 32.77
N ASN A 598 -8.96 11.71 31.53
CA ASN A 598 -10.10 10.83 31.30
C ASN A 598 -10.08 10.14 29.94
N GLY A 599 -9.45 8.96 29.92
CA GLY A 599 -9.86 7.89 29.02
C GLY A 599 -11.12 7.20 29.55
N GLY A 600 -12.26 7.91 29.59
CA GLY A 600 -13.55 7.39 30.05
C GLY A 600 -14.56 7.34 28.90
N GLY A 601 -14.92 6.14 28.46
CA GLY A 601 -15.94 5.93 27.45
C GLY A 601 -17.34 6.32 27.96
N GLY A 602 -18.16 6.82 27.04
CA GLY A 602 -19.60 6.91 27.27
C GLY A 602 -20.17 5.53 27.56
N GLN A 603 -20.69 5.35 28.77
CA GLN A 603 -21.68 4.33 29.07
C GLN A 603 -23.05 4.96 28.88
N GLY A 604 -23.85 4.35 28.00
CA GLY A 604 -25.25 4.69 27.83
C GLY A 604 -25.98 4.58 29.17
N LYS A 605 -26.76 5.61 29.48
CA LYS A 605 -27.76 5.56 30.54
C LYS A 605 -28.75 4.44 30.20
N GLN A 606 -28.64 3.31 30.89
CA GLN A 606 -29.76 2.38 31.02
C GLN A 606 -30.64 2.90 32.17
N GLU A 607 -31.89 3.19 31.83
CA GLU A 607 -32.94 3.54 32.78
C GLU A 607 -33.19 2.37 33.73
N GLY A 608 -32.75 2.52 34.98
CA GLY A 608 -33.12 1.65 36.09
C GLY A 608 -34.44 2.08 36.70
N ARG A 609 -35.51 1.36 36.37
CA ARG A 609 -36.78 1.36 37.13
C ARG A 609 -36.52 0.97 38.59
N GLY A 610 -37.28 1.62 39.48
CA GLY A 610 -37.14 1.50 40.93
C GLY A 610 -37.63 0.19 41.55
N GLY A 611 -37.45 0.15 42.87
CA GLY A 611 -37.76 -0.96 43.78
C GLY A 611 -36.47 -1.50 44.38
N GLY A 612 -36.23 -1.55 45.68
CA GLY A 612 -37.03 -1.34 46.87
C GLY A 612 -36.25 -2.05 47.99
N GLY A 613 -36.15 -1.42 49.17
CA GLY A 613 -35.75 -1.97 50.49
C GLY A 613 -34.70 -3.09 50.57
N ASN A 614 -33.67 -2.93 51.41
CA ASN A 614 -33.78 -3.23 52.83
C ASN A 614 -32.48 -2.93 53.61
N ARG A 615 -32.72 -2.81 54.92
CA ARG A 615 -31.91 -2.51 56.11
C ARG A 615 -30.54 -3.18 56.31
N ASN A 616 -29.88 -2.60 57.35
CA ASN A 616 -28.74 -3.02 58.17
C ASN A 616 -27.36 -2.63 57.61
N GLY A 617 -26.48 -1.92 58.31
CA GLY A 617 -26.36 -1.62 59.73
C GLY A 617 -24.88 -1.82 60.10
N GLY A 618 -24.24 -0.87 60.81
CA GLY A 618 -22.93 -1.11 61.39
C GLY A 618 -21.95 0.07 61.41
N ASN A 619 -21.91 0.73 62.57
CA ASN A 619 -20.83 1.56 63.10
C ASN A 619 -19.40 1.17 62.65
N ASN A 620 -18.54 2.17 62.40
CA ASN A 620 -17.65 2.66 63.45
C ASN A 620 -16.92 3.96 63.09
N LYS A 621 -17.10 4.95 63.97
CA LYS A 621 -16.23 6.11 64.12
C LYS A 621 -14.91 5.67 64.76
N ARG A 622 -13.79 6.24 64.33
CA ARG A 622 -12.77 6.73 65.27
C ARG A 622 -12.10 7.98 64.73
N ARG A 623 -12.21 9.02 65.55
CA ARG A 623 -11.55 10.32 65.47
C ARG A 623 -10.19 10.20 66.14
N GLU A 624 -9.24 10.99 65.66
CA GLU A 624 -8.21 11.73 66.40
C GLU A 624 -7.63 12.72 65.37
N GLY A 625 -7.48 14.03 65.56
CA GLY A 625 -7.57 14.87 66.75
C GLY A 625 -6.35 15.78 66.81
N GLY A 626 -6.55 17.09 66.57
CA GLY A 626 -5.59 18.17 66.89
C GLY A 626 -4.78 18.71 65.69
N ASN A 627 -4.45 20.00 65.56
CA ASN A 627 -4.96 21.25 66.14
C ASN A 627 -4.27 22.40 65.35
N ARG A 628 -5.09 23.30 64.79
CA ARG A 628 -4.95 24.77 64.51
C ARG A 628 -3.73 25.55 65.08
N PRO A 629 -3.38 26.78 64.59
CA PRO A 629 -4.35 27.87 64.31
C PRO A 629 -4.04 28.97 63.23
N THR A 630 -5.13 29.67 62.83
CA THR A 630 -5.33 31.14 62.54
C THR A 630 -4.52 31.83 61.43
N ASN A 631 -5.03 32.74 60.56
CA ASN A 631 -6.14 33.71 60.52
C ASN A 631 -6.63 33.85 59.05
N GLY A 632 -7.93 34.04 58.71
CA GLY A 632 -8.69 35.32 58.74
C GLY A 632 -8.27 36.20 57.55
N SER A 633 -9.09 36.63 56.58
CA SER A 633 -10.51 37.02 56.59
C SER A 633 -11.08 37.18 55.16
N GLN A 634 -12.39 36.95 55.09
CA GLN A 634 -13.44 37.32 54.13
C GLN A 634 -13.12 38.37 53.04
N GLU A 635 -13.67 38.18 51.82
CA GLU A 635 -14.76 39.04 51.32
C GLU A 635 -15.46 38.56 50.02
N LYS A 636 -16.80 38.56 50.12
CA LYS A 636 -17.89 38.80 49.15
C LYS A 636 -17.73 38.44 47.66
N ARG A 637 -18.59 37.49 47.27
CA ARG A 637 -19.14 37.30 45.91
C ARG A 637 -20.02 38.49 45.51
N GLN A 638 -19.80 39.05 44.32
CA GLN A 638 -20.81 39.81 43.57
C GLN A 638 -21.30 38.96 42.39
N LYS A 639 -22.62 38.80 42.31
CA LYS A 639 -23.38 38.40 41.13
C LYS A 639 -23.56 39.63 40.24
N VAL A 640 -23.34 39.50 38.94
CA VAL A 640 -23.90 40.32 37.85
C VAL A 640 -24.05 39.34 36.67
N GLU A 641 -25.23 38.76 36.53
CA GLU A 641 -26.26 39.05 35.53
C GLU A 641 -25.96 38.42 34.17
N GLU A 642 -26.77 37.39 33.88
CA GLU A 642 -26.89 36.70 32.60
C GLU A 642 -27.67 37.61 31.64
N ASP A 643 -27.00 38.14 30.62
CA ASP A 643 -27.70 38.70 29.46
C ASP A 643 -27.85 37.62 28.39
N ASN A 644 -29.11 37.23 28.21
CA ASN A 644 -29.67 36.57 27.04
C ASN A 644 -29.29 37.35 25.77
N ILE A 645 -28.64 36.68 24.82
CA ILE A 645 -28.68 37.11 23.42
C ILE A 645 -29.16 35.93 22.57
N GLN A 646 -30.30 36.17 21.94
CA GLN A 646 -31.02 35.30 21.02
C GLN A 646 -30.13 34.83 19.85
N TYR A 647 -30.33 33.58 19.45
CA TYR A 647 -29.91 33.09 18.15
C TYR A 647 -30.80 33.71 17.07
N ASP A 648 -30.19 34.42 16.13
CA ASP A 648 -30.82 34.81 14.88
C ASP A 648 -30.47 33.76 13.83
N GLU A 649 -31.49 32.99 13.42
CA GLU A 649 -31.43 32.07 12.28
C GLU A 649 -31.57 32.91 11.01
N THR A 650 -30.45 33.29 10.39
CA THR A 650 -30.34 33.52 8.94
C THR A 650 -28.88 33.79 8.55
N LEU A 651 -28.21 32.78 8.01
CA LEU A 651 -27.27 32.82 6.86
C LEU A 651 -26.50 31.50 6.70
#